data_AF-A0A6L7AG12-F1
#
_entry.id   AF-A0A6L7AG12-F1
#
_cell.length_a   1.000
_cell.length_b   1.000
_cell.length_c   1.000
_cell.angle_alpha   90.00
_cell.angle_beta   90.00
_cell.angle_gamma   90.00
#
_symmetry.space_group_name_H-M   'P 1'
#
loop_
_entity.id
_entity.type
_entity.pdbx_description
1 polymer ?
#
loop_
_entity_poly.entity_id
_entity_poly.type
_entity_poly.pdbx_seq_one_letter_code
_entity_poly.pdbx_strand_id
1 'polypeptide(L)'
;MSEKHFYYHSNYNYYNESDFERIRSVILKIQNVEIEPELVDIIELNNICNFIKNFGKETTELTEFELDNLARNLKKRIGIFISNRKLEDFSNEYFNLPGIYKDNFWTLLLQYDVLKKVNADEFRSFINQHNMNIRTVLRHKTIGKRFDSVIKGSLLKDARNFEVFVDKFESKPENSSVAYNFEFTDVELNDWARRYCMLPDANLSYLEAISKWGKHNSKKLDSKIILLAQHKYREGLEKVFPDKKGASFLSMGVSFESGLGKDFEFTESSNSSEYLIKFNRDWLNSEQDGRTILKNFVYFFGFFNSFGQFSIPASPYSSHDSLTDLITRTSVFDYANFSIFKYTKTLFDLIFLAYFDYLTKEGIDLESIFGEFYNSFIENDYFVQGFFFNPSNSDNKFYDRCKLIIPEMDSILRQFTLFSKNKNIDMELFEISSGDVDYNEIPSLSKKKFVYFSSREQIETCHLLFSTNSIMVFPNSKNVSSNFFELILSGVTRNDFNQFQMSKIDELISQNILNVGVNQNLYFTNLNEIHLYHLIWQRGYISTMNLSEDQRQIIQMGVDSGKLKYEGTLFSREDMKYISYILDDKKYNDSLKIRNKITHGSYSKKKDKEYKNFYLNLLGIVLLYTFRIDEELDWYSRTHKKSEKRESNAHE
;
A
#
# COMPACT_ATOMS: atom_id res chain seq x y z
N MET A 1 -18.80 -2.06 -38.84
CA MET A 1 -18.80 -1.82 -37.38
C MET A 1 -18.44 -3.12 -36.71
N SER A 2 -17.38 -3.07 -35.92
CA SER A 2 -16.61 -4.16 -35.32
C SER A 2 -17.48 -5.27 -34.70
N GLU A 3 -17.37 -6.49 -35.22
CA GLU A 3 -17.82 -7.67 -34.48
C GLU A 3 -17.10 -7.70 -33.13
N LYS A 4 -17.86 -7.58 -32.02
CA LYS A 4 -17.31 -7.71 -30.67
C LYS A 4 -16.99 -9.18 -30.42
N HIS A 5 -15.70 -9.49 -30.33
CA HIS A 5 -15.16 -10.79 -29.94
C HIS A 5 -15.41 -11.06 -28.43
N PHE A 6 -15.73 -12.30 -28.05
CA PHE A 6 -16.01 -12.67 -26.65
C PHE A 6 -14.73 -13.04 -25.90
N TYR A 7 -14.50 -12.42 -24.74
CA TYR A 7 -13.30 -12.65 -23.95
C TYR A 7 -13.60 -12.95 -22.48
N TYR A 8 -13.12 -14.10 -22.01
CA TYR A 8 -13.19 -14.51 -20.61
C TYR A 8 -11.82 -14.32 -19.93
N HIS A 9 -11.68 -13.32 -19.05
CA HIS A 9 -10.44 -13.13 -18.26
C HIS A 9 -10.45 -13.95 -16.97
N SER A 10 -11.51 -13.87 -16.17
CA SER A 10 -11.55 -14.45 -14.81
C SER A 10 -12.96 -14.52 -14.24
N ASN A 11 -13.05 -15.08 -13.02
CA ASN A 11 -14.27 -15.08 -12.20
C ASN A 11 -14.69 -13.69 -11.67
N TYR A 12 -13.90 -12.65 -11.89
CA TYR A 12 -14.15 -11.30 -11.37
C TYR A 12 -14.48 -10.28 -12.46
N ASN A 13 -14.72 -10.73 -13.69
CA ASN A 13 -15.06 -9.86 -14.80
C ASN A 13 -16.52 -9.41 -14.76
N TYR A 14 -16.75 -8.16 -15.19
CA TYR A 14 -18.08 -7.62 -15.46
C TYR A 14 -18.65 -8.24 -16.74
N TYR A 15 -19.73 -9.00 -16.61
CA TYR A 15 -20.52 -9.49 -17.75
C TYR A 15 -21.88 -8.81 -17.71
N ASN A 16 -22.32 -8.26 -18.84
CA ASN A 16 -23.63 -7.63 -19.00
C ASN A 16 -24.53 -8.48 -19.92
N GLU A 17 -25.80 -8.09 -20.04
CA GLU A 17 -26.80 -8.76 -20.88
C GLU A 17 -26.34 -8.95 -22.35
N SER A 18 -25.54 -8.02 -22.87
CA SER A 18 -24.99 -8.13 -24.24
C SER A 18 -23.92 -9.21 -24.39
N ASP A 19 -23.17 -9.54 -23.32
CA ASP A 19 -22.21 -10.64 -23.32
C ASP A 19 -22.94 -11.99 -23.39
N PHE A 20 -24.10 -12.11 -22.73
CA PHE A 20 -24.94 -13.31 -22.76
C PHE A 20 -25.59 -13.54 -24.12
N GLU A 21 -26.16 -12.49 -24.71
CA GLU A 21 -26.69 -12.55 -26.07
C GLU A 21 -25.60 -12.88 -27.09
N ARG A 22 -24.37 -12.39 -26.87
CA ARG A 22 -23.23 -12.78 -27.71
C ARG A 22 -22.89 -14.26 -27.56
N ILE A 23 -22.81 -14.80 -26.34
CA ILE A 23 -22.56 -16.24 -26.11
C ILE A 23 -23.59 -17.09 -26.88
N ARG A 24 -24.88 -16.74 -26.80
CA ARG A 24 -25.95 -17.38 -27.57
C ARG A 24 -25.71 -17.29 -29.08
N SER A 25 -25.35 -16.11 -29.59
CA SER A 25 -25.06 -15.90 -31.01
C SER A 25 -23.85 -16.69 -31.52
N VAL A 26 -22.78 -16.85 -30.73
CA VAL A 26 -21.57 -17.63 -31.08
C VAL A 26 -21.93 -19.11 -31.18
N ILE A 27 -22.67 -19.62 -30.20
CA ILE A 27 -23.13 -21.01 -30.18
C ILE A 27 -24.00 -21.30 -31.42
N LEU A 28 -24.95 -20.41 -31.74
CA LEU A 28 -25.85 -20.55 -32.90
C LEU A 28 -25.12 -20.43 -34.24
N LYS A 29 -24.20 -19.47 -34.40
CA LYS A 29 -23.37 -19.34 -35.62
C LYS A 29 -22.58 -20.62 -35.88
N ILE A 30 -22.00 -21.21 -34.84
CA ILE A 30 -21.13 -22.38 -34.96
C ILE A 30 -21.95 -23.66 -35.15
N GLN A 31 -23.20 -23.74 -34.67
CA GLN A 31 -24.09 -24.87 -34.94
C GLN A 31 -24.56 -24.95 -36.40
N ASN A 32 -24.62 -23.82 -37.12
CA ASN A 32 -25.32 -23.70 -38.41
C ASN A 32 -24.42 -23.55 -39.65
N VAL A 33 -23.09 -23.61 -39.52
CA VAL A 33 -22.19 -23.27 -40.64
C VAL A 33 -21.05 -24.30 -40.82
N GLU A 34 -20.96 -24.88 -42.03
CA GLU A 34 -19.83 -25.70 -42.53
C GLU A 34 -18.61 -24.83 -42.93
N ILE A 35 -18.17 -23.91 -42.07
CA ILE A 35 -16.91 -23.17 -42.29
C ILE A 35 -15.84 -23.79 -41.40
N GLU A 36 -14.64 -24.00 -41.95
CA GLU A 36 -13.48 -24.35 -41.14
C GLU A 36 -13.19 -23.22 -40.15
N PRO A 37 -13.32 -23.44 -38.83
CA PRO A 37 -13.22 -22.38 -37.84
C PRO A 37 -11.80 -21.82 -37.78
N GLU A 38 -11.65 -20.51 -37.61
CA GLU A 38 -10.33 -19.89 -37.38
C GLU A 38 -9.87 -20.11 -35.93
N LEU A 39 -8.58 -19.90 -35.65
CA LEU A 39 -8.02 -20.04 -34.30
C LEU A 39 -8.74 -19.17 -33.26
N VAL A 40 -9.18 -17.96 -33.64
CA VAL A 40 -9.93 -17.05 -32.76
C VAL A 40 -11.25 -17.70 -32.34
N ASP A 41 -11.99 -18.29 -33.27
CA ASP A 41 -13.27 -18.96 -32.97
C ASP A 41 -13.08 -20.11 -31.99
N ILE A 42 -12.01 -20.90 -32.17
CA ILE A 42 -11.68 -22.02 -31.29
C ILE A 42 -11.32 -21.53 -29.88
N ILE A 43 -10.59 -20.42 -29.77
CA ILE A 43 -10.27 -19.80 -28.50
C ILE A 43 -11.53 -19.25 -27.81
N GLU A 44 -12.44 -18.61 -28.55
CA GLU A 44 -13.73 -18.16 -28.03
C GLU A 44 -14.57 -19.33 -27.51
N LEU A 45 -14.61 -20.45 -28.22
CA LEU A 45 -15.30 -21.66 -27.75
C LEU A 45 -14.72 -22.19 -26.43
N ASN A 46 -13.40 -22.14 -26.27
CA ASN A 46 -12.76 -22.54 -25.01
C ASN A 46 -13.10 -21.57 -23.87
N ASN A 47 -13.16 -20.28 -24.17
CA ASN A 47 -13.59 -19.25 -23.21
C ASN A 47 -15.04 -19.46 -22.77
N ILE A 48 -15.94 -19.79 -23.69
CA ILE A 48 -17.34 -20.12 -23.38
C ILE A 48 -17.43 -21.37 -22.50
N CYS A 49 -16.61 -22.39 -22.76
CA CYS A 49 -16.53 -23.57 -21.91
C CYS A 49 -16.12 -23.24 -20.47
N ASN A 50 -15.14 -22.35 -20.31
CA ASN A 50 -14.70 -21.88 -18.98
C ASN A 50 -15.78 -21.02 -18.30
N PHE A 51 -16.47 -20.18 -19.06
CA PHE A 51 -17.58 -19.38 -18.58
C PHE A 51 -18.74 -20.25 -18.06
N ILE A 52 -19.21 -21.22 -18.85
CA ILE A 52 -20.29 -22.14 -18.46
C ILE A 52 -19.96 -22.86 -17.16
N LYS A 53 -18.71 -23.33 -17.01
CA LYS A 53 -18.24 -24.03 -15.81
C LYS A 53 -18.36 -23.19 -14.54
N ASN A 54 -18.11 -21.89 -14.64
CA ASN A 54 -17.99 -21.01 -13.48
C ASN A 54 -19.28 -20.22 -13.19
N PHE A 55 -20.10 -19.93 -14.22
CA PHE A 55 -21.26 -19.01 -14.11
C PHE A 55 -22.56 -19.54 -14.73
N GLY A 56 -22.56 -20.72 -15.35
CA GLY A 56 -23.70 -21.18 -16.16
C GLY A 56 -25.02 -21.24 -15.40
N LYS A 57 -24.99 -21.58 -14.09
CA LYS A 57 -26.18 -21.71 -13.24
C LYS A 57 -26.79 -20.39 -12.80
N GLU A 58 -25.99 -19.32 -12.76
CA GLU A 58 -26.37 -18.02 -12.20
C GLU A 58 -26.87 -17.05 -13.27
N THR A 59 -26.77 -17.46 -14.54
CA THR A 59 -26.81 -16.53 -15.67
C THR A 59 -27.68 -16.97 -16.85
N THR A 60 -28.22 -18.19 -16.82
CA THR A 60 -29.06 -18.72 -17.91
C THR A 60 -30.24 -19.53 -17.35
N GLU A 61 -31.34 -19.59 -18.10
CA GLU A 61 -32.51 -20.45 -17.80
C GLU A 61 -32.26 -21.94 -18.15
N LEU A 62 -31.04 -22.29 -18.59
CA LEU A 62 -30.70 -23.63 -19.03
C LEU A 62 -30.49 -24.57 -17.84
N THR A 63 -30.92 -25.82 -17.99
CA THR A 63 -30.70 -26.86 -16.98
C THR A 63 -29.22 -27.26 -16.92
N GLU A 64 -28.80 -27.80 -15.77
CA GLU A 64 -27.43 -28.29 -15.57
C GLU A 64 -27.03 -29.34 -16.64
N PHE A 65 -27.98 -30.20 -17.02
CA PHE A 65 -27.78 -31.19 -18.07
C PHE A 65 -27.53 -30.57 -19.45
N GLU A 66 -28.24 -29.50 -19.80
CA GLU A 66 -28.09 -28.79 -21.08
C GLU A 66 -26.76 -28.06 -21.15
N LEU A 67 -26.35 -27.40 -20.06
CA LEU A 67 -25.05 -26.74 -19.95
C LEU A 67 -23.89 -27.74 -20.07
N ASP A 68 -24.01 -28.90 -19.41
CA ASP A 68 -23.01 -29.97 -19.50
C ASP A 68 -22.94 -30.59 -20.89
N ASN A 69 -24.07 -30.75 -21.58
CA ASN A 69 -24.11 -31.26 -22.95
C ASN A 69 -23.48 -30.26 -23.93
N LEU A 70 -23.80 -28.97 -23.78
CA LEU A 70 -23.20 -27.89 -24.57
C LEU A 70 -21.68 -27.85 -24.40
N ALA A 71 -21.19 -27.85 -23.15
CA ALA A 71 -19.76 -27.83 -22.86
C ALA A 71 -19.03 -29.06 -23.45
N ARG A 72 -19.65 -30.26 -23.40
CA ARG A 72 -19.10 -31.47 -24.03
C ARG A 72 -18.99 -31.35 -25.54
N ASN A 73 -20.03 -30.84 -26.20
CA ASN A 73 -20.04 -30.66 -27.65
C ASN A 73 -18.99 -29.65 -28.11
N LEU A 74 -18.83 -28.54 -27.39
CA LEU A 74 -17.80 -27.54 -27.66
C LEU A 74 -16.39 -28.13 -27.51
N LYS A 75 -16.11 -28.83 -26.40
CA LYS A 75 -14.82 -29.52 -26.19
C LYS A 75 -14.49 -30.52 -27.29
N LYS A 76 -15.47 -31.27 -27.79
CA LYS A 76 -15.27 -32.21 -28.91
C LYS A 76 -14.81 -31.48 -30.18
N ARG A 77 -15.44 -30.36 -30.52
CA ARG A 77 -15.07 -29.56 -31.71
C ARG A 77 -13.67 -28.95 -31.59
N ILE A 78 -13.36 -28.38 -30.43
CA ILE A 78 -12.02 -27.87 -30.14
C ILE A 78 -10.97 -28.99 -30.26
N GLY A 79 -11.25 -30.17 -29.70
CA GLY A 79 -10.36 -31.33 -29.78
C GLY A 79 -10.10 -31.79 -31.21
N ILE A 80 -11.13 -31.85 -32.06
CA ILE A 80 -10.97 -32.21 -33.49
C ILE A 80 -10.04 -31.22 -34.18
N PHE A 81 -10.26 -29.92 -34.00
CA PHE A 81 -9.44 -28.87 -34.61
C PHE A 81 -7.96 -28.96 -34.21
N ILE A 82 -7.69 -29.19 -32.91
CA ILE A 82 -6.33 -29.20 -32.37
C ILE A 82 -5.60 -30.52 -32.65
N SER A 83 -6.30 -31.66 -32.58
CA SER A 83 -5.68 -33.00 -32.57
C SER A 83 -4.81 -33.32 -33.79
N ASN A 84 -5.08 -32.69 -34.94
CA ASN A 84 -4.38 -32.92 -36.20
C ASN A 84 -3.27 -31.90 -36.50
N ARG A 85 -3.04 -30.91 -35.62
CA ARG A 85 -2.10 -29.81 -35.85
C ARG A 85 -0.87 -29.89 -34.94
N LYS A 86 0.28 -29.48 -35.47
CA LYS A 86 1.54 -29.27 -34.76
C LYS A 86 1.71 -27.79 -34.41
N LEU A 87 2.66 -27.48 -33.54
CA LEU A 87 2.94 -26.09 -33.13
C LEU A 87 3.24 -25.18 -34.34
N GLU A 88 4.00 -25.67 -35.30
CA GLU A 88 4.37 -24.91 -36.51
C GLU A 88 3.15 -24.54 -37.37
N ASP A 89 2.10 -25.36 -37.39
CA ASP A 89 0.89 -25.08 -38.16
C ASP A 89 0.16 -23.83 -37.65
N PHE A 90 0.34 -23.47 -36.38
CA PHE A 90 -0.26 -22.27 -35.76
C PHE A 90 0.57 -20.99 -35.98
N SER A 91 1.70 -21.06 -36.67
CA SER A 91 2.68 -19.97 -36.81
C SER A 91 2.05 -18.67 -37.33
N ASN A 92 1.39 -18.72 -38.50
CA ASN A 92 0.73 -17.55 -39.09
C ASN A 92 -0.53 -17.12 -38.32
N GLU A 93 -1.29 -18.09 -37.81
CA GLU A 93 -2.51 -17.82 -37.04
C GLU A 93 -2.20 -17.10 -35.72
N TYR A 94 -1.13 -17.50 -35.03
CA TYR A 94 -0.66 -16.86 -33.81
C TYR A 94 -0.15 -15.43 -34.04
N PHE A 95 0.55 -15.20 -35.16
CA PHE A 95 1.04 -13.88 -35.51
C PHE A 95 -0.11 -12.87 -35.66
N ASN A 96 -1.18 -13.27 -36.35
CA ASN A 96 -2.38 -12.46 -36.59
C ASN A 96 -3.34 -12.41 -35.39
N LEU A 97 -3.11 -13.24 -34.38
CA LEU A 97 -4.00 -13.33 -33.22
C LEU A 97 -4.00 -12.02 -32.41
N PRO A 98 -5.18 -11.44 -32.08
CA PRO A 98 -5.25 -10.27 -31.22
C PRO A 98 -4.57 -10.51 -29.88
N GLY A 99 -3.85 -9.50 -29.37
CA GLY A 99 -3.03 -9.62 -28.17
C GLY A 99 -3.77 -10.18 -26.95
N ILE A 100 -5.06 -9.87 -26.83
CA ILE A 100 -5.93 -10.35 -25.76
C ILE A 100 -6.02 -11.89 -25.76
N TYR A 101 -6.09 -12.54 -26.92
CA TYR A 101 -6.25 -14.00 -27.06
C TYR A 101 -4.94 -14.80 -26.99
N LYS A 102 -3.79 -14.14 -27.01
CA LYS A 102 -2.48 -14.82 -27.01
C LYS A 102 -2.23 -15.65 -25.75
N ASP A 103 -2.81 -15.27 -24.62
CA ASP A 103 -2.72 -16.06 -23.37
C ASP A 103 -3.59 -17.32 -23.44
N ASN A 104 -4.83 -17.17 -23.92
CA ASN A 104 -5.76 -18.28 -24.11
C ASN A 104 -5.26 -19.31 -25.12
N PHE A 105 -4.51 -18.88 -26.14
CA PHE A 105 -3.83 -19.78 -27.07
C PHE A 105 -2.91 -20.77 -26.33
N TRP A 106 -2.06 -20.28 -25.41
CA TRP A 106 -1.16 -21.15 -24.65
C TRP A 106 -1.90 -22.05 -23.68
N THR A 107 -2.94 -21.53 -23.02
CA THR A 107 -3.85 -22.34 -22.19
C THR A 107 -4.45 -23.50 -22.99
N LEU A 108 -4.90 -23.20 -24.21
CA LEU A 108 -5.51 -24.16 -25.12
C LEU A 108 -4.52 -25.25 -25.54
N LEU A 109 -3.30 -24.88 -25.96
CA LEU A 109 -2.28 -25.85 -26.35
C LEU A 109 -1.85 -26.77 -25.20
N LEU A 110 -1.87 -26.27 -23.96
CA LEU A 110 -1.62 -27.08 -22.77
C LEU A 110 -2.77 -28.03 -22.45
N GLN A 111 -4.02 -27.54 -22.52
CA GLN A 111 -5.22 -28.32 -22.24
C GLN A 111 -5.36 -29.53 -23.17
N TYR A 112 -4.91 -29.41 -24.41
CA TYR A 112 -4.96 -30.46 -25.44
C TYR A 112 -3.59 -31.13 -25.69
N ASP A 113 -2.64 -30.96 -24.77
CA ASP A 113 -1.36 -31.67 -24.78
C ASP A 113 -0.48 -31.50 -26.04
N VAL A 114 -0.72 -30.46 -26.85
CA VAL A 114 0.03 -30.21 -28.10
C VAL A 114 1.52 -30.05 -27.79
N LEU A 115 1.84 -29.30 -26.73
CA LEU A 115 3.22 -29.03 -26.32
C LEU A 115 3.95 -30.27 -25.79
N LYS A 116 3.27 -31.37 -25.46
CA LYS A 116 3.93 -32.63 -25.05
C LYS A 116 4.73 -33.27 -26.18
N LYS A 117 4.35 -33.02 -27.43
CA LYS A 117 4.99 -33.57 -28.64
C LYS A 117 6.08 -32.67 -29.21
N VAL A 118 6.17 -31.42 -28.73
CA VAL A 118 7.10 -30.40 -29.24
C VAL A 118 8.47 -30.53 -28.58
N ASN A 119 9.53 -30.55 -29.37
CA ASN A 119 10.92 -30.54 -28.87
C ASN A 119 11.46 -29.11 -28.68
N ALA A 120 12.66 -28.99 -28.08
CA ALA A 120 13.23 -27.68 -27.74
C ALA A 120 13.55 -26.80 -28.96
N ASP A 121 13.97 -27.39 -30.08
CA ASP A 121 14.36 -26.63 -31.28
C ASP A 121 13.14 -26.17 -32.09
N GLU A 122 12.08 -26.98 -32.15
CA GLU A 122 10.77 -26.59 -32.69
C GLU A 122 10.20 -25.41 -31.91
N PHE A 123 10.23 -25.48 -30.57
CA PHE A 123 9.77 -24.41 -29.71
C PHE A 123 10.62 -23.14 -29.85
N ARG A 124 11.95 -23.29 -29.93
CA ARG A 124 12.88 -22.17 -30.16
C ARG A 124 12.61 -21.46 -31.48
N SER A 125 12.38 -22.23 -32.55
CA SER A 125 12.07 -21.69 -33.87
C SER A 125 10.76 -20.89 -33.84
N PHE A 126 9.73 -21.44 -33.19
CA PHE A 126 8.43 -20.78 -33.03
C PHE A 126 8.53 -19.45 -32.27
N ILE A 127 9.30 -19.39 -31.16
CA ILE A 127 9.53 -18.13 -30.41
C ILE A 127 10.28 -17.09 -31.24
N ASN A 128 11.35 -17.50 -31.91
CA ASN A 128 12.23 -16.57 -32.60
C ASN A 128 11.62 -15.99 -33.88
N GLN A 129 10.79 -16.75 -34.60
CA GLN A 129 10.20 -16.33 -35.86
C GLN A 129 9.20 -15.16 -35.70
N HIS A 130 8.53 -15.05 -34.56
CA HIS A 130 7.39 -14.13 -34.38
C HIS A 130 7.62 -13.00 -33.39
N ASN A 131 8.87 -12.80 -32.95
CA ASN A 131 9.21 -11.83 -31.90
C ASN A 131 8.21 -11.88 -30.73
N MET A 132 7.88 -13.10 -30.29
CA MET A 132 6.76 -13.33 -29.38
C MET A 132 6.99 -12.62 -28.05
N ASN A 133 5.91 -12.10 -27.47
CA ASN A 133 5.96 -11.58 -26.10
C ASN A 133 6.14 -12.75 -25.12
N ILE A 134 7.38 -12.96 -24.68
CA ILE A 134 7.77 -14.06 -23.79
C ILE A 134 7.03 -14.02 -22.44
N ARG A 135 6.49 -12.86 -22.03
CA ARG A 135 5.67 -12.73 -20.82
C ARG A 135 4.42 -13.59 -20.90
N THR A 136 3.74 -13.58 -22.04
CA THR A 136 2.50 -14.35 -22.25
C THR A 136 2.78 -15.85 -22.11
N VAL A 137 3.94 -16.31 -22.60
CA VAL A 137 4.37 -17.70 -22.46
C VAL A 137 4.68 -18.04 -20.99
N LEU A 138 5.36 -17.14 -20.29
CA LEU A 138 5.81 -17.33 -18.91
C LEU A 138 4.68 -17.31 -17.86
N ARG A 139 3.46 -16.93 -18.23
CA ARG A 139 2.25 -17.14 -17.39
C ARG A 139 1.95 -18.60 -17.13
N HIS A 140 2.39 -19.46 -18.04
CA HIS A 140 2.11 -20.89 -18.01
C HIS A 140 3.27 -21.67 -17.39
N LYS A 141 3.16 -21.97 -16.08
CA LYS A 141 4.20 -22.68 -15.31
C LYS A 141 4.72 -23.95 -16.00
N THR A 142 3.83 -24.68 -16.67
CA THR A 142 4.16 -25.92 -17.39
C THR A 142 5.09 -25.68 -18.58
N ILE A 143 4.90 -24.58 -19.32
CA ILE A 143 5.73 -24.24 -20.48
C ILE A 143 7.11 -23.80 -20.00
N GLY A 144 7.16 -22.94 -18.97
CA GLY A 144 8.39 -22.51 -18.30
C GLY A 144 9.29 -23.69 -17.98
N LYS A 145 8.78 -24.64 -17.19
CA LYS A 145 9.51 -25.85 -16.76
C LYS A 145 9.99 -26.75 -17.89
N ARG A 146 9.21 -26.88 -18.97
CA ARG A 146 9.54 -27.81 -20.07
C ARG A 146 10.65 -27.26 -20.96
N PHE A 147 10.66 -25.96 -21.21
CA PHE A 147 11.55 -25.32 -22.18
C PHE A 147 12.52 -24.34 -21.52
N ASP A 148 12.91 -24.60 -20.27
CA ASP A 148 13.73 -23.72 -19.42
C ASP A 148 14.98 -23.17 -20.16
N SER A 149 15.74 -24.03 -20.85
CA SER A 149 16.97 -23.61 -21.55
C SER A 149 16.70 -22.69 -22.76
N VAL A 150 15.63 -22.95 -23.50
CA VAL A 150 15.20 -22.13 -24.66
C VAL A 150 14.72 -20.78 -24.18
N ILE A 151 13.91 -20.76 -23.11
CA ILE A 151 13.37 -19.55 -22.51
C ILE A 151 14.49 -18.70 -21.91
N LYS A 152 15.44 -19.30 -21.17
CA LYS A 152 16.61 -18.58 -20.63
C LYS A 152 17.41 -17.89 -21.73
N GLY A 153 17.71 -18.60 -22.82
CA GLY A 153 18.44 -18.05 -23.96
C GLY A 153 17.68 -16.89 -24.64
N SER A 154 16.36 -17.03 -24.80
CA SER A 154 15.50 -15.98 -25.37
C SER A 154 15.44 -14.73 -24.50
N LEU A 155 15.32 -14.90 -23.17
CA LEU A 155 15.34 -13.79 -22.21
C LEU A 155 16.65 -13.02 -22.26
N LEU A 156 17.81 -13.70 -22.22
CA LEU A 156 19.10 -13.03 -22.22
C LEU A 156 19.41 -12.31 -23.54
N LYS A 157 18.88 -12.80 -24.67
CA LYS A 157 19.12 -12.25 -26.01
C LYS A 157 18.60 -10.82 -26.14
N ASP A 158 17.39 -10.54 -25.68
CA ASP A 158 16.81 -9.19 -25.71
C ASP A 158 16.95 -8.52 -24.34
N ALA A 159 17.57 -7.34 -24.32
CA ALA A 159 17.72 -6.55 -23.11
C ALA A 159 16.37 -6.16 -22.49
N ARG A 160 15.32 -5.91 -23.30
CA ARG A 160 13.97 -5.54 -22.83
C ARG A 160 13.32 -6.61 -21.97
N ASN A 161 13.69 -7.86 -22.18
CA ASN A 161 13.17 -8.96 -21.37
C ASN A 161 13.65 -8.90 -19.91
N PHE A 162 14.61 -8.04 -19.55
CA PHE A 162 15.02 -7.84 -18.17
C PHE A 162 13.84 -7.38 -17.29
N GLU A 163 12.86 -6.70 -17.89
CA GLU A 163 11.63 -6.35 -17.20
C GLU A 163 10.91 -7.57 -16.58
N VAL A 164 10.96 -8.73 -17.24
CA VAL A 164 10.39 -10.00 -16.74
C VAL A 164 11.11 -10.47 -15.47
N PHE A 165 12.42 -10.25 -15.40
CA PHE A 165 13.20 -10.53 -14.21
C PHE A 165 12.77 -9.62 -13.05
N VAL A 166 12.66 -8.31 -13.31
CA VAL A 166 12.22 -7.34 -12.30
C VAL A 166 10.81 -7.70 -11.81
N ASP A 167 9.87 -8.07 -12.70
CA ASP A 167 8.50 -8.47 -12.34
C ASP A 167 8.46 -9.69 -11.41
N LYS A 168 9.27 -10.71 -11.68
CA LYS A 168 9.32 -11.91 -10.85
C LYS A 168 9.84 -11.64 -9.43
N PHE A 169 10.80 -10.73 -9.28
CA PHE A 169 11.53 -10.54 -8.02
C PHE A 169 11.07 -9.33 -7.19
N GLU A 170 10.34 -8.38 -7.78
CA GLU A 170 9.80 -7.20 -7.05
C GLU A 170 8.31 -7.33 -6.70
N SER A 171 7.54 -8.15 -7.42
CA SER A 171 6.10 -8.32 -7.16
C SER A 171 5.81 -9.30 -6.03
N LYS A 172 4.67 -9.15 -5.36
CA LYS A 172 4.14 -10.16 -4.42
C LYS A 172 4.03 -11.51 -5.14
N PRO A 173 4.35 -12.64 -4.50
CA PRO A 173 4.26 -13.97 -5.13
C PRO A 173 2.89 -14.26 -5.75
N GLU A 174 1.81 -13.81 -5.10
CA GLU A 174 0.43 -13.96 -5.55
C GLU A 174 0.13 -13.16 -6.84
N ASN A 175 0.86 -12.08 -7.09
CA ASN A 175 0.73 -11.23 -8.28
C ASN A 175 1.77 -11.57 -9.36
N SER A 176 2.73 -12.46 -9.05
CA SER A 176 3.79 -12.82 -10.00
C SER A 176 3.22 -13.75 -11.09
N SER A 177 2.94 -13.17 -12.25
CA SER A 177 2.47 -13.92 -13.43
C SER A 177 3.61 -14.58 -14.23
N VAL A 178 4.82 -14.64 -13.68
CA VAL A 178 6.03 -15.10 -14.38
C VAL A 178 6.55 -16.38 -13.75
N ALA A 179 6.61 -17.46 -14.54
CA ALA A 179 7.01 -18.77 -14.09
C ALA A 179 8.14 -19.38 -14.94
N TYR A 180 9.33 -19.43 -14.35
CA TYR A 180 10.48 -20.18 -14.85
C TYR A 180 11.33 -20.69 -13.68
N ASN A 181 12.06 -21.79 -13.90
CA ASN A 181 12.80 -22.49 -12.85
C ASN A 181 14.33 -22.45 -13.00
N PHE A 182 14.85 -21.81 -14.04
CA PHE A 182 16.29 -21.63 -14.20
C PHE A 182 16.84 -20.45 -13.39
N GLU A 183 18.14 -20.54 -13.12
CA GLU A 183 18.94 -19.51 -12.45
C GLU A 183 19.82 -18.76 -13.45
N PHE A 184 20.06 -17.48 -13.17
CA PHE A 184 21.04 -16.65 -13.87
C PHE A 184 22.31 -16.59 -13.04
N THR A 185 23.46 -16.73 -13.70
CA THR A 185 24.74 -16.41 -13.07
C THR A 185 24.84 -14.92 -12.81
N ASP A 186 25.65 -14.51 -11.83
CA ASP A 186 25.85 -13.09 -11.54
C ASP A 186 26.36 -12.31 -12.76
N VAL A 187 27.20 -12.94 -13.59
CA VAL A 187 27.72 -12.33 -14.83
C VAL A 187 26.59 -12.12 -15.84
N GLU A 188 25.76 -13.14 -16.10
CA GLU A 188 24.61 -13.04 -17.00
C GLU A 188 23.63 -11.95 -16.52
N LEU A 189 23.33 -11.94 -15.22
CA LEU A 189 22.35 -11.04 -14.63
C LEU A 189 22.81 -9.57 -14.70
N ASN A 190 24.04 -9.30 -14.28
CA ASN A 190 24.61 -7.96 -14.29
C ASN A 190 24.82 -7.46 -15.73
N ASP A 191 25.20 -8.33 -16.66
CA ASP A 191 25.28 -7.96 -18.07
C ASP A 191 23.91 -7.58 -18.65
N TRP A 192 22.89 -8.39 -18.37
CA TRP A 192 21.53 -8.18 -18.84
C TRP A 192 20.92 -6.88 -18.29
N ALA A 193 21.08 -6.64 -16.98
CA ALA A 193 20.65 -5.41 -16.32
C ALA A 193 21.34 -4.17 -16.92
N ARG A 194 22.67 -4.24 -17.13
CA ARG A 194 23.44 -3.15 -17.75
C ARG A 194 22.92 -2.84 -19.15
N ARG A 195 22.73 -3.85 -20.00
CA ARG A 195 22.19 -3.68 -21.37
C ARG A 195 20.81 -3.06 -21.34
N TYR A 196 19.94 -3.48 -20.42
CA TYR A 196 18.61 -2.89 -20.24
C TYR A 196 18.69 -1.40 -19.89
N CYS A 197 19.50 -1.02 -18.90
CA CYS A 197 19.66 0.38 -18.50
C CYS A 197 20.23 1.28 -19.61
N MET A 198 20.93 0.69 -20.59
CA MET A 198 21.48 1.42 -21.75
C MET A 198 20.51 1.54 -22.92
N LEU A 199 19.33 0.91 -22.86
CA LEU A 199 18.31 1.07 -23.92
C LEU A 199 17.84 2.53 -23.99
N PRO A 200 17.82 3.15 -25.18
CA PRO A 200 17.35 4.52 -25.34
C PRO A 200 15.90 4.75 -24.89
N ASP A 201 15.07 3.72 -25.02
CA ASP A 201 13.65 3.69 -24.71
C ASP A 201 13.31 2.75 -23.54
N ALA A 202 14.26 2.53 -22.62
CA ALA A 202 14.02 1.78 -21.40
C ALA A 202 12.81 2.36 -20.62
N ASN A 203 11.93 1.47 -20.17
CA ASN A 203 10.75 1.88 -19.41
C ASN A 203 11.16 2.46 -18.04
N LEU A 204 10.70 3.69 -17.77
CA LEU A 204 11.03 4.46 -16.56
C LEU A 204 10.68 3.73 -15.27
N SER A 205 9.55 3.03 -15.20
CA SER A 205 9.12 2.33 -13.98
C SER A 205 10.06 1.17 -13.62
N TYR A 206 10.67 0.54 -14.62
CA TYR A 206 11.67 -0.51 -14.39
C TYR A 206 13.04 0.07 -14.07
N LEU A 207 13.42 1.19 -14.70
CA LEU A 207 14.62 1.93 -14.30
C LEU A 207 14.52 2.37 -12.84
N GLU A 208 13.35 2.84 -12.39
CA GLU A 208 13.09 3.17 -10.98
C GLU A 208 13.29 1.95 -10.07
N ALA A 209 12.71 0.80 -10.40
CA ALA A 209 12.85 -0.42 -9.62
C ALA A 209 14.33 -0.86 -9.50
N ILE A 210 15.07 -0.84 -10.61
CA ILE A 210 16.51 -1.17 -10.61
C ILE A 210 17.31 -0.15 -9.80
N SER A 211 16.92 1.13 -9.83
CA SER A 211 17.59 2.20 -9.09
C SER A 211 17.47 2.07 -7.57
N LYS A 212 16.43 1.36 -7.10
CA LYS A 212 16.14 1.06 -5.70
C LYS A 212 16.61 -0.33 -5.28
N TRP A 213 17.13 -1.14 -6.21
CA TRP A 213 17.54 -2.52 -5.94
C TRP A 213 18.53 -2.58 -4.78
N GLY A 214 18.22 -3.38 -3.77
CA GLY A 214 18.87 -3.31 -2.47
C GLY A 214 19.12 -4.65 -1.82
N LYS A 215 19.41 -4.61 -0.52
CA LYS A 215 19.81 -5.79 0.26
C LYS A 215 18.67 -6.77 0.53
N HIS A 216 17.42 -6.32 0.42
CA HIS A 216 16.24 -7.17 0.63
C HIS A 216 15.88 -8.00 -0.59
N ASN A 217 16.46 -7.68 -1.75
CA ASN A 217 16.33 -8.48 -2.95
C ASN A 217 17.10 -9.80 -2.80
N SER A 218 16.45 -10.90 -3.18
CA SER A 218 17.07 -12.23 -3.17
C SER A 218 18.20 -12.39 -4.19
N LYS A 219 18.21 -11.56 -5.25
CA LYS A 219 19.26 -11.52 -6.28
C LYS A 219 20.01 -10.20 -6.18
N LYS A 220 21.34 -10.25 -6.28
CA LYS A 220 22.20 -9.06 -6.15
C LYS A 220 22.50 -8.45 -7.51
N LEU A 221 22.44 -7.12 -7.58
CA LEU A 221 22.92 -6.32 -8.69
C LEU A 221 24.12 -5.49 -8.24
N ASP A 222 25.09 -5.32 -9.13
CA ASP A 222 26.28 -4.51 -8.87
C ASP A 222 25.89 -3.05 -8.62
N SER A 223 26.55 -2.41 -7.64
CA SER A 223 26.31 -1.00 -7.31
C SER A 223 26.52 -0.05 -8.49
N LYS A 224 27.39 -0.42 -9.46
CA LYS A 224 27.60 0.34 -10.69
C LYS A 224 26.36 0.35 -11.59
N ILE A 225 25.60 -0.74 -11.62
CA ILE A 225 24.36 -0.86 -12.40
C ILE A 225 23.23 -0.10 -11.72
N ILE A 226 23.14 -0.21 -10.39
CA ILE A 226 22.17 0.56 -9.60
C ILE A 226 22.41 2.07 -9.83
N LEU A 227 23.66 2.52 -9.79
CA LEU A 227 24.02 3.90 -10.08
C LEU A 227 23.68 4.30 -11.53
N LEU A 228 23.96 3.45 -12.51
CA LEU A 228 23.58 3.68 -13.92
C LEU A 228 22.06 3.85 -14.06
N ALA A 229 21.27 2.98 -13.42
CA ALA A 229 19.82 3.07 -13.42
C ALA A 229 19.33 4.38 -12.77
N GLN A 230 19.92 4.81 -11.66
CA GLN A 230 19.62 6.10 -11.02
C GLN A 230 19.88 7.30 -11.94
N HIS A 231 20.96 7.28 -12.71
CA HIS A 231 21.24 8.33 -13.70
C HIS A 231 20.23 8.29 -14.83
N LYS A 232 19.98 7.11 -15.41
CA LYS A 232 19.06 6.94 -16.55
C LYS A 232 17.61 7.26 -16.20
N TYR A 233 17.17 6.89 -15.00
CA TYR A 233 15.86 7.26 -14.48
C TYR A 233 15.70 8.77 -14.37
N ARG A 234 16.68 9.48 -13.78
CA ARG A 234 16.67 10.96 -13.68
C ARG A 234 16.67 11.63 -15.06
N GLU A 235 17.53 11.19 -15.96
CA GLU A 235 17.57 11.69 -17.34
C GLU A 235 16.22 11.49 -18.05
N GLY A 236 15.58 10.35 -17.85
CA GLY A 236 14.27 10.08 -18.44
C GLY A 236 13.15 10.91 -17.82
N LEU A 237 13.15 11.14 -16.50
CA LEU A 237 12.21 12.05 -15.84
C LEU A 237 12.35 13.48 -16.36
N GLU A 238 13.57 13.98 -16.55
CA GLU A 238 13.83 15.31 -17.11
C GLU A 238 13.31 15.44 -18.55
N LYS A 239 13.39 14.37 -19.36
CA LYS A 239 12.85 14.36 -20.72
C LYS A 239 11.33 14.32 -20.78
N VAL A 240 10.69 13.55 -19.88
CA VAL A 240 9.23 13.43 -19.82
C VAL A 240 8.61 14.69 -19.20
N PHE A 241 9.32 15.34 -18.28
CA PHE A 241 8.85 16.51 -17.55
C PHE A 241 9.84 17.69 -17.64
N PRO A 242 10.11 18.22 -18.85
CA PRO A 242 11.16 19.23 -19.08
C PRO A 242 10.89 20.54 -18.33
N ASP A 243 9.62 20.94 -18.24
CA ASP A 243 9.21 22.16 -17.52
C ASP A 243 8.97 21.93 -16.02
N LYS A 244 9.17 20.70 -15.52
CA LYS A 244 8.77 20.22 -14.17
C LYS A 244 7.28 20.39 -13.81
N LYS A 245 6.49 21.08 -14.65
CA LYS A 245 5.04 21.26 -14.51
C LYS A 245 4.27 19.95 -14.61
N GLY A 246 4.70 19.01 -15.46
CA GLY A 246 4.04 17.71 -15.60
C GLY A 246 4.40 16.67 -14.52
N ALA A 247 5.53 16.84 -13.82
CA ALA A 247 5.93 15.99 -12.69
C ALA A 247 5.33 16.47 -11.36
N SER A 248 4.88 17.73 -11.31
CA SER A 248 4.16 18.31 -10.18
C SER A 248 2.68 17.97 -10.31
N PHE A 249 2.34 16.69 -10.18
CA PHE A 249 0.98 16.34 -9.77
C PHE A 249 0.82 16.92 -8.35
N LEU A 250 0.16 18.08 -8.24
CA LEU A 250 -0.11 18.84 -7.02
C LEU A 250 1.12 19.48 -6.35
N SER A 251 1.47 20.69 -6.78
CA SER A 251 2.35 21.55 -5.95
C SER A 251 1.58 21.95 -4.70
N MET A 252 2.16 21.76 -3.52
CA MET A 252 1.57 22.18 -2.24
C MET A 252 2.40 23.30 -1.62
N GLY A 253 1.70 24.28 -1.06
CA GLY A 253 2.28 25.35 -0.25
C GLY A 253 1.66 25.37 1.14
N VAL A 254 2.44 25.80 2.12
CA VAL A 254 1.96 26.14 3.47
C VAL A 254 2.41 27.55 3.81
N SER A 255 1.49 28.37 4.31
CA SER A 255 1.79 29.72 4.81
C SER A 255 1.05 30.04 6.11
N PHE A 256 1.51 31.09 6.79
CA PHE A 256 0.88 31.62 8.00
C PHE A 256 0.42 33.05 7.75
N GLU A 257 -0.88 33.29 7.90
CA GLU A 257 -1.53 34.57 7.58
C GLU A 257 -2.34 35.07 8.77
N SER A 258 -2.26 36.38 9.01
CA SER A 258 -3.07 37.06 10.03
C SER A 258 -4.42 37.48 9.47
N GLY A 259 -5.42 37.62 10.34
CA GLY A 259 -6.77 38.05 9.98
C GLY A 259 -7.63 36.95 9.36
N LEU A 260 -7.23 35.68 9.48
CA LEU A 260 -8.07 34.56 9.07
C LEU A 260 -9.26 34.41 10.03
N GLY A 261 -10.47 34.29 9.48
CA GLY A 261 -11.69 34.05 10.27
C GLY A 261 -11.85 32.61 10.78
N LYS A 262 -10.94 31.71 10.39
CA LYS A 262 -10.88 30.29 10.78
C LYS A 262 -9.44 29.92 11.13
N ASP A 263 -9.26 28.76 11.76
CA ASP A 263 -7.94 28.22 12.12
C ASP A 263 -7.06 27.96 10.89
N PHE A 264 -7.66 27.53 9.78
CA PHE A 264 -6.99 27.39 8.49
C PHE A 264 -7.97 27.56 7.32
N GLU A 265 -7.43 27.86 6.14
CA GLU A 265 -8.15 27.87 4.86
C GLU A 265 -7.37 27.19 3.74
N PHE A 266 -8.10 26.54 2.83
CA PHE A 266 -7.55 26.01 1.58
C PHE A 266 -7.81 27.00 0.46
N THR A 267 -6.75 27.38 -0.25
CA THR A 267 -6.84 28.30 -1.39
C THR A 267 -6.14 27.69 -2.60
N GLU A 268 -6.70 27.92 -3.79
CA GLU A 268 -6.02 27.63 -5.04
C GLU A 268 -5.15 28.84 -5.41
N SER A 269 -3.88 28.60 -5.73
CA SER A 269 -3.00 29.65 -6.23
C SER A 269 -3.52 30.19 -7.56
N SER A 270 -3.25 31.46 -7.86
CA SER A 270 -3.65 32.11 -9.10
C SER A 270 -3.08 31.42 -10.36
N ASN A 271 -2.06 30.57 -10.20
CA ASN A 271 -1.69 29.56 -11.19
C ASN A 271 -2.35 28.22 -10.78
N SER A 272 -3.33 27.76 -11.58
CA SER A 272 -4.27 26.63 -11.40
C SER A 272 -3.68 25.21 -11.16
N SER A 273 -2.59 25.10 -10.41
CA SER A 273 -1.83 23.87 -10.20
C SER A 273 -1.09 23.84 -8.84
N GLU A 274 -1.28 24.84 -7.99
CA GLU A 274 -0.75 24.85 -6.61
C GLU A 274 -1.88 24.99 -5.59
N TYR A 275 -1.93 24.06 -4.64
CA TYR A 275 -2.83 24.13 -3.49
C TYR A 275 -2.09 24.73 -2.30
N LEU A 276 -2.62 25.80 -1.74
CA LEU A 276 -2.04 26.50 -0.60
C LEU A 276 -2.92 26.30 0.63
N ILE A 277 -2.32 25.77 1.70
CA ILE A 277 -2.93 25.76 3.03
C ILE A 277 -2.39 26.94 3.82
N LYS A 278 -3.30 27.78 4.32
CA LYS A 278 -2.96 28.94 5.14
C LYS A 278 -3.44 28.66 6.55
N PHE A 279 -2.55 28.73 7.53
CA PHE A 279 -2.93 28.66 8.95
C PHE A 279 -2.97 30.06 9.57
N ASN A 280 -3.85 30.21 10.56
CA ASN A 280 -4.03 31.46 11.28
C ASN A 280 -2.80 31.78 12.12
N ARG A 281 -2.07 32.82 11.71
CA ARG A 281 -0.88 33.30 12.42
C ARG A 281 -1.23 33.93 13.77
N ASP A 282 -2.41 34.50 13.92
CA ASP A 282 -2.80 35.20 15.15
C ASP A 282 -2.91 34.22 16.33
N TRP A 283 -3.38 32.99 16.08
CA TRP A 283 -3.34 31.88 17.05
C TRP A 283 -1.91 31.53 17.47
N LEU A 284 -0.99 31.41 16.50
CA LEU A 284 0.40 31.06 16.78
C LEU A 284 1.13 32.15 17.57
N ASN A 285 0.78 33.42 17.34
CA ASN A 285 1.38 34.55 18.04
C ASN A 285 0.89 34.67 19.49
N SER A 286 -0.35 34.26 19.80
CA SER A 286 -0.88 34.33 21.17
C SER A 286 -0.41 33.21 22.09
N GLU A 287 0.01 32.07 21.53
CA GLU A 287 0.25 30.83 22.27
C GLU A 287 1.66 30.26 22.02
N GLN A 288 2.67 30.87 22.67
CA GLN A 288 4.09 30.58 22.46
C GLN A 288 4.76 29.76 23.58
N ASP A 289 4.01 29.25 24.57
CA ASP A 289 4.59 28.40 25.60
C ASP A 289 4.91 26.99 25.05
N GLY A 290 5.92 26.34 25.65
CA GLY A 290 6.41 25.04 25.17
C GLY A 290 5.34 23.95 25.09
N ARG A 291 4.36 23.92 26.02
CA ARG A 291 3.28 22.91 25.98
C ARG A 291 2.36 23.18 24.81
N THR A 292 1.99 24.43 24.57
CA THR A 292 1.10 24.76 23.47
C THR A 292 1.77 24.58 22.12
N ILE A 293 3.07 24.85 22.02
CA ILE A 293 3.88 24.53 20.82
C ILE A 293 3.79 23.05 20.47
N LEU A 294 3.97 22.15 21.44
CA LEU A 294 3.84 20.70 21.20
C LEU A 294 2.41 20.30 20.85
N LYS A 295 1.42 20.90 21.53
CA LYS A 295 -0.01 20.65 21.27
C LYS A 295 -0.47 21.13 19.89
N ASN A 296 0.15 22.17 19.32
CA ASN A 296 -0.17 22.64 17.96
C ASN A 296 0.06 21.55 16.91
N PHE A 297 1.09 20.70 17.06
CA PHE A 297 1.28 19.55 16.17
C PHE A 297 0.09 18.60 16.17
N VAL A 298 -0.57 18.41 17.32
CA VAL A 298 -1.73 17.53 17.45
C VAL A 298 -3.00 18.24 17.00
N TYR A 299 -3.38 19.33 17.67
CA TYR A 299 -4.72 19.92 17.54
C TYR A 299 -4.85 20.90 16.37
N PHE A 300 -3.78 21.61 16.04
CA PHE A 300 -3.83 22.66 15.00
C PHE A 300 -3.39 22.13 13.63
N PHE A 301 -2.34 21.30 13.61
CA PHE A 301 -1.76 20.75 12.38
C PHE A 301 -2.23 19.32 12.05
N GLY A 302 -2.79 18.59 13.02
CA GLY A 302 -3.37 17.27 12.77
C GLY A 302 -2.36 16.15 12.53
N PHE A 303 -1.14 16.23 13.09
CA PHE A 303 -0.17 15.12 13.02
C PHE A 303 -0.72 13.85 13.67
N PHE A 304 -1.56 14.00 14.70
CA PHE A 304 -2.29 12.92 15.34
C PHE A 304 -3.76 13.28 15.41
N ASN A 305 -4.63 12.30 15.21
CA ASN A 305 -6.06 12.50 15.40
C ASN A 305 -6.51 12.16 16.83
N SER A 306 -7.79 12.38 17.12
CA SER A 306 -8.40 12.09 18.44
C SER A 306 -8.33 10.62 18.87
N PHE A 307 -8.06 9.69 17.95
CA PHE A 307 -7.87 8.26 18.21
C PHE A 307 -6.40 7.85 18.35
N GLY A 308 -5.49 8.82 18.48
CA GLY A 308 -4.05 8.57 18.63
C GLY A 308 -3.38 7.97 17.39
N GLN A 309 -4.02 8.03 16.23
CA GLN A 309 -3.46 7.55 14.97
C GLN A 309 -2.52 8.59 14.40
N PHE A 310 -1.33 8.17 13.99
CA PHE A 310 -0.38 9.06 13.33
C PHE A 310 -0.80 9.30 11.88
N SER A 311 -0.87 10.57 11.45
CA SER A 311 -1.45 10.95 10.16
C SER A 311 -0.55 10.66 8.96
N ILE A 312 0.75 10.44 9.16
CA ILE A 312 1.73 10.29 8.08
C ILE A 312 1.82 8.85 7.52
N PRO A 313 1.92 7.79 8.34
CA PRO A 313 2.10 6.45 7.83
C PRO A 313 0.97 5.98 6.92
N ALA A 314 1.34 5.20 5.91
CA ALA A 314 0.39 4.56 5.01
C ALA A 314 -0.39 3.45 5.74
N SER A 315 -1.69 3.31 5.46
CA SER A 315 -2.46 2.18 5.97
C SER A 315 -2.11 0.89 5.24
N PRO A 316 -1.97 -0.25 5.92
CA PRO A 316 -1.79 -1.53 5.25
C PRO A 316 -3.02 -1.98 4.43
N TYR A 317 -4.18 -1.33 4.60
CA TYR A 317 -5.44 -1.75 4.00
C TYR A 317 -5.89 -0.85 2.83
N SER A 318 -5.87 0.48 3.01
CA SER A 318 -6.40 1.44 2.02
C SER A 318 -5.35 1.99 1.05
N SER A 319 -4.07 1.61 1.17
CA SER A 319 -3.00 2.16 0.34
C SER A 319 -3.05 1.76 -1.14
N HIS A 320 -4.00 0.93 -1.56
CA HIS A 320 -4.22 0.52 -2.96
C HIS A 320 -5.48 1.14 -3.58
N ASP A 321 -6.14 2.07 -2.88
CA ASP A 321 -7.44 2.63 -3.27
C ASP A 321 -7.33 3.78 -4.30
N SER A 322 -6.12 4.22 -4.69
CA SER A 322 -5.94 5.21 -5.75
C SER A 322 -5.87 4.57 -7.14
N LEU A 323 -6.57 5.14 -8.12
CA LEU A 323 -6.42 4.78 -9.54
C LEU A 323 -4.97 4.90 -10.03
N THR A 324 -4.21 5.85 -9.47
CA THR A 324 -2.79 6.02 -9.80
C THR A 324 -1.93 4.86 -9.27
N ASP A 325 -2.32 4.23 -8.16
CA ASP A 325 -1.61 3.10 -7.59
C ASP A 325 -1.87 1.79 -8.37
N LEU A 326 -2.96 1.71 -9.15
CA LEU A 326 -3.25 0.58 -10.06
C LEU A 326 -2.31 0.54 -11.26
N ILE A 327 -1.83 1.70 -11.71
CA ILE A 327 -0.93 1.84 -12.86
C ILE A 327 0.54 2.02 -12.46
N THR A 328 0.80 2.33 -11.19
CA THR A 328 2.16 2.49 -10.65
C THR A 328 2.74 1.13 -10.26
N ARG A 329 3.97 0.86 -10.70
CA ARG A 329 4.69 -0.35 -10.29
C ARG A 329 4.92 -0.32 -8.79
N THR A 330 4.48 -1.36 -8.08
CA THR A 330 4.77 -1.53 -6.65
C THR A 330 5.84 -2.60 -6.43
N SER A 331 6.75 -2.31 -5.51
CA SER A 331 7.70 -3.26 -4.93
C SER A 331 7.23 -3.70 -3.55
N VAL A 332 7.41 -4.98 -3.22
CA VAL A 332 7.20 -5.49 -1.85
C VAL A 332 8.26 -5.00 -0.86
N PHE A 333 9.38 -4.48 -1.35
CA PHE A 333 10.50 -4.02 -0.54
C PHE A 333 10.50 -2.51 -0.32
N ASP A 334 9.54 -1.79 -0.89
CA ASP A 334 9.47 -0.34 -0.80
C ASP A 334 8.33 0.07 0.14
N TYR A 335 8.56 1.13 0.91
CA TYR A 335 7.56 1.74 1.77
C TYR A 335 6.81 2.87 1.06
N ALA A 336 7.53 3.72 0.33
CA ALA A 336 7.03 4.99 -0.20
C ALA A 336 6.38 4.88 -1.58
N ASN A 337 5.91 3.70 -1.99
CA ASN A 337 5.36 3.51 -3.33
C ASN A 337 3.91 3.96 -3.51
N PHE A 338 3.19 4.22 -2.42
CA PHE A 338 1.79 4.63 -2.47
C PHE A 338 1.64 6.13 -2.67
N SER A 339 0.81 6.53 -3.64
CA SER A 339 0.61 7.94 -3.99
C SER A 339 0.02 8.74 -2.84
N ILE A 340 -0.91 8.14 -2.10
CA ILE A 340 -1.51 8.73 -0.89
C ILE A 340 -0.42 9.01 0.16
N PHE A 341 0.47 8.05 0.43
CA PHE A 341 1.57 8.24 1.37
C PHE A 341 2.49 9.38 0.94
N LYS A 342 2.92 9.41 -0.34
CA LYS A 342 3.79 10.47 -0.86
C LYS A 342 3.15 11.86 -0.67
N TYR A 343 1.87 11.99 -1.00
CA TYR A 343 1.12 13.23 -0.84
C TYR A 343 1.04 13.64 0.62
N THR A 344 0.57 12.75 1.49
CA THR A 344 0.44 13.00 2.93
C THR A 344 1.77 13.35 3.57
N LYS A 345 2.83 12.59 3.29
CA LYS A 345 4.18 12.87 3.77
C LYS A 345 4.67 14.25 3.32
N THR A 346 4.49 14.59 2.04
CA THR A 346 4.90 15.90 1.52
C THR A 346 4.17 17.03 2.21
N LEU A 347 2.85 16.89 2.42
CA LEU A 347 2.05 17.88 3.11
C LEU A 347 2.55 18.10 4.55
N PHE A 348 2.69 17.03 5.34
CA PHE A 348 3.14 17.14 6.72
C PHE A 348 4.60 17.62 6.84
N ASP A 349 5.47 17.29 5.88
CA ASP A 349 6.82 17.84 5.83
C ASP A 349 6.84 19.35 5.59
N LEU A 350 5.94 19.84 4.72
CA LEU A 350 5.79 21.28 4.48
C LEU A 350 5.23 22.00 5.70
N ILE A 351 4.23 21.43 6.37
CA ILE A 351 3.69 21.98 7.62
C ILE A 351 4.78 22.02 8.70
N PHE A 352 5.52 20.92 8.88
CA PHE A 352 6.59 20.84 9.86
C PHE A 352 7.69 21.87 9.57
N LEU A 353 8.11 21.99 8.30
CA LEU A 353 9.10 22.98 7.86
C LEU A 353 8.61 24.41 8.10
N ALA A 354 7.37 24.73 7.71
CA ALA A 354 6.79 26.06 7.89
C ALA A 354 6.74 26.43 9.37
N TYR A 355 6.28 25.52 10.22
CA TYR A 355 6.19 25.77 11.67
C TYR A 355 7.57 25.87 12.33
N PHE A 356 8.51 25.01 11.96
CA PHE A 356 9.91 25.11 12.40
C PHE A 356 10.52 26.46 12.03
N ASP A 357 10.33 26.92 10.79
CA ASP A 357 10.85 28.20 10.32
C ASP A 357 10.15 29.40 11.00
N TYR A 358 8.87 29.27 11.34
CA TYR A 358 8.15 30.26 12.14
C TYR A 358 8.73 30.36 13.56
N LEU A 359 8.84 29.23 14.27
CA LEU A 359 9.40 29.20 15.63
C LEU A 359 10.83 29.76 15.65
N THR A 360 11.66 29.38 14.67
CA THR A 360 13.04 29.89 14.55
C THR A 360 13.07 31.41 14.38
N LYS A 361 12.13 31.99 13.63
CA LYS A 361 12.03 33.46 13.45
C LYS A 361 11.59 34.17 14.72
N GLU A 362 10.75 33.53 15.53
CA GLU A 362 10.35 34.03 16.85
C GLU A 362 11.42 33.77 17.92
N GLY A 363 12.59 33.21 17.55
CA GLY A 363 13.70 32.94 18.47
C GLY A 363 13.54 31.67 19.31
N ILE A 364 12.61 30.79 18.92
CA ILE A 364 12.29 29.55 19.65
C ILE A 364 12.93 28.36 18.93
N ASP A 365 13.75 27.60 19.66
CA ASP A 365 14.36 26.36 19.17
C ASP A 365 13.51 25.14 19.52
N LEU A 366 12.96 24.46 18.50
CA LEU A 366 12.05 23.34 18.70
C LEU A 366 12.68 22.14 19.42
N GLU A 367 13.97 21.89 19.23
CA GLU A 367 14.68 20.82 19.94
C GLU A 367 14.76 21.10 21.44
N SER A 368 14.98 22.36 21.80
CA SER A 368 14.95 22.82 23.20
C SER A 368 13.57 22.62 23.84
N ILE A 369 12.48 22.83 23.10
CA ILE A 369 11.11 22.54 23.59
C ILE A 369 10.91 21.04 23.85
N PHE A 370 11.45 20.16 23.01
CA PHE A 370 11.48 18.72 23.34
C PHE A 370 12.30 18.44 24.60
N GLY A 371 13.42 19.15 24.80
CA GLY A 371 14.19 19.12 26.04
C GLY A 371 13.35 19.48 27.26
N GLU A 372 12.60 20.59 27.22
CA GLU A 372 11.70 21.00 28.30
C GLU A 372 10.64 19.94 28.63
N PHE A 373 10.11 19.26 27.61
CA PHE A 373 9.16 18.17 27.81
C PHE A 373 9.74 17.06 28.69
N TYR A 374 10.89 16.50 28.31
CA TYR A 374 11.50 15.39 29.05
C TYR A 374 12.10 15.82 30.38
N ASN A 375 12.72 16.99 30.44
CA ASN A 375 13.44 17.46 31.64
C ASN A 375 12.52 18.05 32.72
N SER A 376 11.34 18.56 32.34
CA SER A 376 10.48 19.32 33.25
C SER A 376 9.00 18.94 33.15
N PHE A 377 8.41 18.86 31.96
CA PHE A 377 6.95 18.70 31.86
C PHE A 377 6.50 17.33 32.37
N ILE A 378 7.24 16.27 32.07
CA ILE A 378 6.90 14.92 32.55
C ILE A 378 6.81 14.85 34.09
N GLU A 379 7.81 15.40 34.79
CA GLU A 379 7.82 15.39 36.26
C GLU A 379 6.68 16.25 36.81
N ASN A 380 6.48 17.45 36.26
CA ASN A 380 5.45 18.38 36.74
C ASN A 380 4.01 17.88 36.49
N ASP A 381 3.78 17.25 35.34
CA ASP A 381 2.43 16.92 34.88
C ASP A 381 2.03 15.49 35.32
N TYR A 382 3.00 14.56 35.43
CA TYR A 382 2.75 13.15 35.74
C TYR A 382 3.41 12.64 37.03
N PHE A 383 4.24 13.45 37.70
CA PHE A 383 5.03 13.04 38.89
C PHE A 383 5.95 11.84 38.63
N VAL A 384 6.44 11.73 37.40
CA VAL A 384 7.40 10.69 36.99
C VAL A 384 8.78 11.30 36.84
N GLN A 385 9.75 10.78 37.61
CA GLN A 385 11.12 11.28 37.64
C GLN A 385 12.07 10.45 36.77
N GLY A 386 13.20 11.06 36.39
CA GLY A 386 14.33 10.40 35.74
C GLY A 386 14.34 10.46 34.22
N PHE A 387 13.32 11.06 33.59
CA PHE A 387 13.41 11.39 32.17
C PHE A 387 14.36 12.58 31.95
N PHE A 388 15.11 12.54 30.85
CA PHE A 388 15.99 13.61 30.43
C PHE A 388 16.23 13.63 28.92
N PHE A 389 16.56 14.80 28.39
CA PHE A 389 16.97 15.02 27.01
C PHE A 389 17.92 16.21 26.91
N ASN A 390 19.04 16.05 26.22
CA ASN A 390 20.04 17.10 26.04
C ASN A 390 19.93 17.73 24.65
N PRO A 391 19.24 18.88 24.50
CA PRO A 391 19.13 19.53 23.19
C PRO A 391 20.49 20.03 22.71
N SER A 392 20.74 19.87 21.41
CA SER A 392 21.91 20.47 20.76
C SER A 392 21.80 22.00 20.71
N ASN A 393 22.95 22.68 20.74
CA ASN A 393 22.98 24.14 20.60
C ASN A 393 22.39 24.58 19.25
N SER A 394 21.48 25.54 19.26
CA SER A 394 20.79 26.07 18.08
C SER A 394 21.74 26.73 17.07
N ASP A 395 22.90 27.22 17.51
CA ASP A 395 23.94 27.80 16.66
C ASP A 395 24.74 26.76 15.85
N ASN A 396 24.60 25.47 16.19
CA ASN A 396 25.28 24.40 15.47
C ASN A 396 24.73 24.23 14.05
N LYS A 397 25.60 23.81 13.13
CA LYS A 397 25.17 23.42 11.77
C LYS A 397 24.25 22.21 11.84
N PHE A 398 23.30 22.11 10.90
CA PHE A 398 22.35 21.00 10.86
C PHE A 398 23.01 19.61 10.82
N TYR A 399 24.18 19.46 10.19
CA TYR A 399 24.91 18.19 10.21
C TYR A 399 25.33 17.77 11.63
N ASP A 400 25.79 18.72 12.45
CA ASP A 400 26.21 18.46 13.82
C ASP A 400 24.98 18.23 14.71
N ARG A 401 23.91 19.00 14.51
CA ARG A 401 22.61 18.77 15.19
C ARG A 401 22.06 17.38 14.89
N CYS A 402 22.11 16.92 13.63
CA CYS A 402 21.76 15.54 13.27
C CYS A 402 22.57 14.49 14.04
N LYS A 403 23.88 14.71 14.24
CA LYS A 403 24.74 13.76 14.97
C LYS A 403 24.43 13.73 16.46
N LEU A 404 24.08 14.87 17.04
CA LEU A 404 23.81 15.01 18.46
C LEU A 404 22.42 14.48 18.84
N ILE A 405 21.41 14.66 18.00
CA ILE A 405 20.04 14.21 18.31
C ILE A 405 19.86 12.69 18.24
N ILE A 406 20.63 11.98 17.39
CA ILE A 406 20.49 10.52 17.21
C ILE A 406 20.73 9.75 18.52
N PRO A 407 21.83 9.97 19.26
CA PRO A 407 22.02 9.35 20.59
C PRO A 407 20.92 9.68 21.59
N GLU A 408 20.42 10.92 21.58
CA GLU A 408 19.34 11.34 22.50
C GLU A 408 18.01 10.64 22.18
N MET A 409 17.73 10.36 20.90
CA MET A 409 16.59 9.53 20.50
C MET A 409 16.69 8.10 21.07
N ASP A 410 17.87 7.47 21.00
CA ASP A 410 18.10 6.15 21.60
C ASP A 410 18.00 6.21 23.14
N SER A 411 18.45 7.32 23.75
CA SER A 411 18.36 7.59 25.18
C SER A 411 16.92 7.63 25.68
N ILE A 412 16.04 8.42 25.05
CA ILE A 412 14.59 8.47 25.34
C ILE A 412 13.99 7.05 25.27
N LEU A 413 14.40 6.31 24.22
CA LEU A 413 14.20 4.87 24.01
C LEU A 413 14.31 4.03 25.28
N ARG A 414 15.51 4.12 25.83
CA ARG A 414 15.97 3.36 26.99
C ARG A 414 15.27 3.81 28.26
N GLN A 415 15.14 5.12 28.47
CA GLN A 415 14.46 5.70 29.63
C GLN A 415 13.02 5.20 29.74
N PHE A 416 12.24 5.28 28.65
CA PHE A 416 10.87 4.77 28.66
C PHE A 416 10.81 3.25 28.83
N THR A 417 11.76 2.51 28.26
CA THR A 417 11.83 1.04 28.43
C THR A 417 12.07 0.64 29.89
N LEU A 418 12.92 1.37 30.62
CA LEU A 418 13.11 1.15 32.05
C LEU A 418 11.84 1.49 32.82
N PHE A 419 11.24 2.65 32.55
CA PHE A 419 10.01 3.07 33.20
C PHE A 419 8.86 2.08 32.96
N SER A 420 8.69 1.59 31.73
CA SER A 420 7.59 0.68 31.42
C SER A 420 7.70 -0.66 32.15
N LYS A 421 8.92 -1.16 32.34
CA LYS A 421 9.23 -2.41 33.06
C LYS A 421 9.23 -2.25 34.58
N ASN A 422 9.87 -1.21 35.09
CA ASN A 422 10.20 -1.08 36.52
C ASN A 422 9.36 -0.02 37.25
N LYS A 423 8.57 0.79 36.51
CA LYS A 423 7.85 1.97 37.02
C LYS A 423 8.74 3.04 37.65
N ASN A 424 10.05 2.93 37.44
CA ASN A 424 11.06 3.90 37.79
C ASN A 424 12.14 3.92 36.70
N ILE A 425 12.91 5.00 36.66
CA ILE A 425 14.12 5.11 35.85
C ILE A 425 15.28 5.11 36.83
N ASP A 426 15.88 3.94 37.03
CA ASP A 426 17.11 3.80 37.80
C ASP A 426 18.28 4.23 36.93
N MET A 427 18.94 5.34 37.31
CA MET A 427 20.04 5.92 36.56
C MET A 427 21.30 5.06 36.58
N GLU A 428 21.56 4.33 37.66
CA GLU A 428 22.71 3.41 37.73
C GLU A 428 22.47 2.23 36.79
N LEU A 429 21.25 1.68 36.78
CA LEU A 429 20.86 0.65 35.82
C LEU A 429 20.88 1.18 34.37
N PHE A 430 20.46 2.44 34.16
CA PHE A 430 20.53 3.09 32.87
C PHE A 430 21.98 3.23 32.38
N GLU A 431 22.96 3.51 33.22
CA GLU A 431 24.36 3.63 32.79
C GLU A 431 24.98 2.26 32.43
N ILE A 432 24.65 1.21 33.17
CA ILE A 432 25.26 -0.12 33.01
C ILE A 432 24.56 -0.96 31.92
N SER A 433 23.30 -0.67 31.60
CA SER A 433 22.53 -1.40 30.59
C SER A 433 22.99 -1.08 29.16
N SER A 434 24.07 -1.71 28.71
CA SER A 434 24.69 -1.49 27.39
C SER A 434 24.01 -2.27 26.26
N GLY A 435 22.72 -2.03 26.01
CA GLY A 435 21.95 -2.68 24.95
C GLY A 435 21.30 -1.67 23.99
N ASP A 436 21.40 -1.94 22.68
CA ASP A 436 20.56 -1.27 21.68
C ASP A 436 19.10 -1.56 21.98
N VAL A 437 18.27 -0.52 22.08
CA VAL A 437 16.81 -0.70 22.24
C VAL A 437 16.20 -0.94 20.88
N ASP A 438 15.64 -2.13 20.69
CA ASP A 438 14.76 -2.36 19.56
C ASP A 438 13.41 -1.69 19.81
N TYR A 439 13.16 -0.60 19.08
CA TYR A 439 11.88 0.13 19.13
C TYR A 439 10.68 -0.76 18.75
N ASN A 440 10.90 -1.93 18.12
CA ASN A 440 9.83 -2.90 17.85
C ASN A 440 9.36 -3.65 19.11
N GLU A 441 10.16 -3.67 20.19
CA GLU A 441 9.93 -4.53 21.37
C GLU A 441 9.59 -3.76 22.65
N ILE A 442 9.57 -2.42 22.59
CA ILE A 442 9.30 -1.60 23.77
C ILE A 442 7.85 -1.84 24.23
N PRO A 443 7.63 -2.35 25.46
CA PRO A 443 6.28 -2.61 25.94
C PRO A 443 5.56 -1.30 26.26
N SER A 444 4.26 -1.27 25.98
CA SER A 444 3.34 -0.22 26.43
C SER A 444 2.99 -0.43 27.91
N LEU A 445 2.58 0.64 28.61
CA LEU A 445 2.05 0.55 29.97
C LEU A 445 0.68 -0.17 30.00
N SER A 446 -0.02 -0.19 28.86
CA SER A 446 -1.25 -0.95 28.61
C SER A 446 -1.03 -2.10 27.62
N LYS A 447 -1.37 -3.33 28.01
CA LYS A 447 -1.35 -4.49 27.08
C LYS A 447 -2.41 -4.37 25.97
N LYS A 448 -3.44 -3.54 26.16
CA LYS A 448 -4.56 -3.34 25.24
C LYS A 448 -4.45 -2.00 24.49
N LYS A 449 -3.25 -1.49 24.22
CA LYS A 449 -3.05 -0.13 23.66
C LYS A 449 -3.58 0.01 22.24
N PHE A 450 -3.16 -0.86 21.32
CA PHE A 450 -3.53 -0.75 19.91
C PHE A 450 -4.46 -1.87 19.50
N VAL A 451 -5.39 -1.55 18.59
CA VAL A 451 -6.36 -2.51 18.04
C VAL A 451 -6.13 -2.66 16.54
N TYR A 452 -6.14 -3.90 16.06
CA TYR A 452 -6.00 -4.26 14.65
C TYR A 452 -7.08 -5.29 14.25
N PHE A 453 -7.33 -5.44 12.94
CA PHE A 453 -8.05 -6.61 12.44
C PHE A 453 -7.26 -7.89 12.72
N SER A 454 -7.96 -8.94 13.13
CA SER A 454 -7.35 -10.24 13.48
C SER A 454 -7.51 -11.30 12.40
N SER A 455 -8.48 -11.17 11.50
CA SER A 455 -8.79 -12.19 10.49
C SER A 455 -8.80 -11.63 9.07
N ARG A 456 -8.50 -12.51 8.10
CA ARG A 456 -8.62 -12.19 6.66
C ARG A 456 -10.06 -11.92 6.26
N GLU A 457 -11.01 -12.68 6.81
CA GLU A 457 -12.44 -12.47 6.60
C GLU A 457 -12.87 -11.05 6.99
N GLN A 458 -12.44 -10.56 8.16
CA GLN A 458 -12.76 -9.19 8.58
C GLN A 458 -12.15 -8.14 7.63
N ILE A 459 -10.93 -8.37 7.15
CA ILE A 459 -10.28 -7.49 6.17
C ILE A 459 -11.05 -7.48 4.85
N GLU A 460 -11.50 -8.65 4.37
CA GLU A 460 -12.30 -8.78 3.14
C GLU A 460 -13.67 -8.10 3.27
N THR A 461 -14.34 -8.25 4.41
CA THR A 461 -15.57 -7.52 4.74
C THR A 461 -15.33 -6.01 4.75
N CYS A 462 -14.27 -5.53 5.42
CA CYS A 462 -13.93 -4.11 5.41
C CYS A 462 -13.54 -3.60 4.03
N HIS A 463 -12.88 -4.42 3.20
CA HIS A 463 -12.59 -4.08 1.81
C HIS A 463 -13.87 -3.86 1.01
N LEU A 464 -14.88 -4.74 1.15
CA LEU A 464 -16.18 -4.56 0.50
C LEU A 464 -16.87 -3.26 0.92
N LEU A 465 -16.79 -2.90 2.20
CA LEU A 465 -17.42 -1.71 2.77
C LEU A 465 -16.69 -0.41 2.43
N PHE A 466 -15.36 -0.40 2.48
CA PHE A 466 -14.57 0.84 2.55
C PHE A 466 -13.65 1.09 1.36
N SER A 467 -13.30 0.08 0.56
CA SER A 467 -12.45 0.30 -0.61
C SER A 467 -13.20 1.08 -1.69
N THR A 468 -12.54 2.07 -2.26
CA THR A 468 -13.01 2.86 -3.40
C THR A 468 -13.07 2.04 -4.69
N ASN A 469 -12.31 0.94 -4.75
CA ASN A 469 -12.25 0.01 -5.87
C ASN A 469 -13.19 -1.19 -5.68
N SER A 470 -14.04 -1.17 -4.66
CA SER A 470 -15.02 -2.22 -4.41
C SER A 470 -16.10 -2.22 -5.49
N ILE A 471 -16.56 -3.42 -5.86
CA ILE A 471 -17.68 -3.61 -6.78
C ILE A 471 -18.96 -2.93 -6.29
N MET A 472 -19.05 -2.66 -4.99
CA MET A 472 -20.20 -2.05 -4.33
C MET A 472 -20.35 -0.54 -4.56
N VAL A 473 -19.35 0.12 -5.17
CA VAL A 473 -19.31 1.58 -5.37
C VAL A 473 -20.20 2.06 -6.52
N PHE A 474 -20.63 1.15 -7.40
CA PHE A 474 -21.41 1.47 -8.60
C PHE A 474 -22.84 0.92 -8.53
N PRO A 475 -23.79 1.67 -7.93
CA PRO A 475 -25.21 1.34 -8.02
C PRO A 475 -25.77 1.68 -9.41
N ASN A 476 -26.85 1.02 -9.81
CA ASN A 476 -27.50 1.20 -11.12
C ASN A 476 -28.20 2.55 -11.28
N SER A 477 -28.70 3.12 -10.19
CA SER A 477 -29.72 4.18 -10.20
C SER A 477 -29.28 5.47 -9.48
N LYS A 478 -28.07 5.50 -8.90
CA LYS A 478 -27.59 6.63 -8.08
C LYS A 478 -26.17 7.07 -8.43
N ASN A 479 -25.86 8.31 -8.05
CA ASN A 479 -24.53 8.88 -8.21
C ASN A 479 -23.49 8.07 -7.43
N VAL A 480 -22.32 7.95 -8.03
CA VAL A 480 -21.16 7.24 -7.46
C VAL A 480 -20.70 7.97 -6.19
N SER A 481 -20.56 7.21 -5.11
CA SER A 481 -19.97 7.65 -3.85
C SER A 481 -18.49 7.25 -3.78
N SER A 482 -17.73 7.74 -2.80
CA SER A 482 -16.32 7.36 -2.64
C SER A 482 -16.18 5.88 -2.26
N ASN A 483 -17.10 5.33 -1.48
CA ASN A 483 -17.10 3.92 -1.04
C ASN A 483 -18.53 3.45 -0.68
N PHE A 484 -18.69 2.15 -0.45
CA PHE A 484 -20.01 1.56 -0.13
C PHE A 484 -20.56 2.05 1.22
N PHE A 485 -19.69 2.26 2.21
CA PHE A 485 -20.08 2.83 3.50
C PHE A 485 -20.74 4.21 3.36
N GLU A 486 -20.13 5.14 2.63
CA GLU A 486 -20.70 6.45 2.33
C GLU A 486 -21.98 6.34 1.50
N LEU A 487 -22.04 5.36 0.58
CA LEU A 487 -23.24 5.12 -0.23
C LEU A 487 -24.43 4.71 0.65
N ILE A 488 -24.24 3.78 1.61
CA ILE A 488 -25.26 3.42 2.60
C ILE A 488 -25.70 4.65 3.40
N LEU A 489 -24.76 5.48 3.87
CA LEU A 489 -25.07 6.70 4.63
C LEU A 489 -25.84 7.75 3.82
N SER A 490 -25.58 7.84 2.52
CA SER A 490 -26.33 8.72 1.60
C SER A 490 -27.76 8.23 1.31
N GLY A 491 -28.06 6.98 1.67
CA GLY A 491 -29.35 6.32 1.50
C GLY A 491 -29.45 5.56 0.18
N VAL A 492 -29.40 4.23 0.24
CA VAL A 492 -29.62 3.31 -0.89
C VAL A 492 -30.62 2.22 -0.57
N THR A 493 -31.27 1.69 -1.60
CA THR A 493 -32.17 0.55 -1.52
C THR A 493 -31.55 -0.68 -2.16
N ARG A 494 -32.07 -1.88 -1.85
CA ARG A 494 -31.67 -3.12 -2.54
C ARG A 494 -31.87 -3.05 -4.06
N ASN A 495 -32.88 -2.31 -4.52
CA ASN A 495 -33.17 -2.15 -5.95
C ASN A 495 -32.13 -1.28 -6.69
N ASP A 496 -31.28 -0.57 -5.95
CA ASP A 496 -30.20 0.23 -6.53
C ASP A 496 -29.02 -0.65 -6.99
N PHE A 497 -29.02 -1.97 -6.73
CA PHE A 497 -27.91 -2.89 -7.00
C PHE A 497 -28.27 -4.02 -7.96
N ASN A 498 -27.26 -4.54 -8.68
CA ASN A 498 -27.40 -5.70 -9.56
C ASN A 498 -27.46 -7.02 -8.79
N GLN A 499 -27.99 -8.08 -9.42
CA GLN A 499 -28.13 -9.41 -8.81
C GLN A 499 -26.80 -9.98 -8.29
N PHE A 500 -25.68 -9.75 -8.99
CA PHE A 500 -24.37 -10.20 -8.53
C PHE A 500 -23.86 -9.44 -7.28
N GLN A 501 -24.20 -8.14 -7.14
CA GLN A 501 -23.94 -7.36 -5.91
C GLN A 501 -24.86 -7.80 -4.78
N MET A 502 -26.09 -8.21 -5.09
CA MET A 502 -27.06 -8.64 -4.09
C MET A 502 -26.59 -9.85 -3.28
N SER A 503 -25.87 -10.80 -3.89
CA SER A 503 -25.27 -11.93 -3.15
C SER A 503 -24.35 -11.45 -2.02
N LYS A 504 -23.57 -10.39 -2.25
CA LYS A 504 -22.68 -9.80 -1.25
C LYS A 504 -23.44 -8.99 -0.20
N ILE A 505 -24.50 -8.30 -0.59
CA ILE A 505 -25.38 -7.60 0.36
C ILE A 505 -26.08 -8.60 1.28
N ASP A 506 -26.58 -9.70 0.75
CA ASP A 506 -27.26 -10.74 1.53
C ASP A 506 -26.28 -11.43 2.50
N GLU A 507 -25.02 -11.60 2.11
CA GLU A 507 -23.93 -12.04 3.01
C GLU A 507 -23.74 -11.07 4.18
N LEU A 508 -23.65 -9.76 3.91
CA LEU A 508 -23.53 -8.73 4.96
C LEU A 508 -24.75 -8.67 5.87
N ILE A 509 -25.96 -8.93 5.35
CA ILE A 509 -27.18 -9.05 6.16
C ILE A 509 -27.12 -10.28 7.05
N SER A 510 -26.68 -11.42 6.51
CA SER A 510 -26.54 -12.67 7.29
C SER A 510 -25.52 -12.56 8.43
N GLN A 511 -24.48 -11.73 8.24
CA GLN A 511 -23.48 -11.40 9.25
C GLN A 511 -23.94 -10.32 10.24
N ASN A 512 -25.19 -9.85 10.12
CA ASN A 512 -25.79 -8.79 10.93
C ASN A 512 -25.05 -7.43 10.84
N ILE A 513 -24.34 -7.19 9.74
CA ILE A 513 -23.64 -5.93 9.47
C ILE A 513 -24.63 -4.90 8.89
N LEU A 514 -25.45 -5.36 7.95
CA LEU A 514 -26.52 -4.58 7.32
C LEU A 514 -27.89 -5.12 7.72
N ASN A 515 -28.89 -4.26 7.63
CA ASN A 515 -30.29 -4.65 7.73
C ASN A 515 -31.13 -3.85 6.72
N VAL A 516 -32.36 -4.32 6.50
CA VAL A 516 -33.30 -3.76 5.52
C VAL A 516 -34.43 -3.05 6.25
N GLY A 517 -34.59 -1.77 5.96
CA GLY A 517 -35.60 -0.91 6.53
C GLY A 517 -36.84 -0.79 5.66
N VAL A 518 -37.67 0.20 5.99
CA VAL A 518 -38.86 0.56 5.20
C VAL A 518 -38.43 0.90 3.77
N ASN A 519 -39.22 0.48 2.78
CA ASN A 519 -38.97 0.68 1.35
C ASN A 519 -37.66 0.07 0.84
N GLN A 520 -37.19 -1.04 1.45
CA GLN A 520 -35.96 -1.75 1.04
C GLN A 520 -34.67 -0.93 1.25
N ASN A 521 -34.69 0.12 2.08
CA ASN A 521 -33.51 0.92 2.42
C ASN A 521 -32.49 0.09 3.21
N LEU A 522 -31.23 0.13 2.82
CA LEU A 522 -30.13 -0.51 3.53
C LEU A 522 -29.59 0.42 4.62
N TYR A 523 -29.32 -0.12 5.81
CA TYR A 523 -28.67 0.60 6.90
C TYR A 523 -27.77 -0.32 7.72
N PHE A 524 -26.79 0.25 8.42
CA PHE A 524 -25.91 -0.51 9.32
C PHE A 524 -26.62 -0.84 10.63
N THR A 525 -26.54 -2.10 11.06
CA THR A 525 -27.14 -2.54 12.34
C THR A 525 -26.45 -1.87 13.53
N ASN A 526 -25.14 -1.63 13.44
CA ASN A 526 -24.35 -0.91 14.44
C ASN A 526 -23.39 0.08 13.77
N LEU A 527 -23.84 1.32 13.60
CA LEU A 527 -23.03 2.34 12.93
C LEU A 527 -21.73 2.67 13.67
N ASN A 528 -21.74 2.63 15.01
CA ASN A 528 -20.55 2.95 15.81
C ASN A 528 -19.45 1.90 15.64
N GLU A 529 -19.81 0.62 15.56
CA GLU A 529 -18.87 -0.47 15.24
C GLU A 529 -18.24 -0.27 13.87
N ILE A 530 -19.07 -0.02 12.85
CA ILE A 530 -18.59 0.17 11.48
C ILE A 530 -17.72 1.42 11.38
N HIS A 531 -18.03 2.49 12.10
CA HIS A 531 -17.17 3.68 12.16
C HIS A 531 -15.79 3.37 12.77
N LEU A 532 -15.72 2.60 13.86
CA LEU A 532 -14.45 2.17 14.45
C LEU A 532 -13.65 1.29 13.48
N TYR A 533 -14.30 0.40 12.74
CA TYR A 533 -13.64 -0.40 11.70
C TYR A 533 -13.15 0.45 10.55
N HIS A 534 -13.90 1.49 10.17
CA HIS A 534 -13.47 2.44 9.15
C HIS A 534 -12.20 3.19 9.58
N LEU A 535 -12.09 3.61 10.85
CA LEU A 535 -10.88 4.23 11.37
C LEU A 535 -9.67 3.27 11.33
N ILE A 536 -9.86 2.00 11.69
CA ILE A 536 -8.81 0.97 11.56
C ILE A 536 -8.45 0.76 10.08
N TRP A 537 -9.42 0.74 9.16
CA TRP A 537 -9.18 0.61 7.73
C TRP A 537 -8.32 1.77 7.19
N GLN A 538 -8.65 3.01 7.57
CA GLN A 538 -7.97 4.21 7.08
C GLN A 538 -6.52 4.35 7.53
N ARG A 539 -6.14 3.83 8.71
CA ARG A 539 -4.81 4.06 9.32
C ARG A 539 -4.09 2.80 9.81
N GLY A 540 -4.72 1.64 9.70
CA GLY A 540 -4.17 0.35 10.10
C GLY A 540 -4.49 -0.08 11.53
N TYR A 541 -4.78 0.86 12.43
CA TYR A 541 -4.95 0.60 13.86
C TYR A 541 -5.72 1.73 14.55
N ILE A 542 -6.22 1.53 15.78
CA ILE A 542 -6.66 2.62 16.67
C ILE A 542 -5.97 2.50 18.04
N SER A 543 -5.77 3.62 18.74
CA SER A 543 -5.33 3.64 20.14
C SER A 543 -6.54 3.56 21.08
N THR A 544 -6.44 2.76 22.14
CA THR A 544 -7.48 2.64 23.18
C THR A 544 -7.34 3.66 24.30
N MET A 545 -6.22 4.39 24.35
CA MET A 545 -5.85 5.23 25.49
C MET A 545 -6.89 6.33 25.77
N ASN A 546 -7.54 6.82 24.72
CA ASN A 546 -8.53 7.90 24.78
C ASN A 546 -9.94 7.49 24.34
N LEU A 547 -10.22 6.19 24.17
CA LEU A 547 -11.57 5.72 23.82
C LEU A 547 -12.55 5.87 24.99
N SER A 548 -13.80 6.22 24.67
CA SER A 548 -14.92 6.20 25.61
C SER A 548 -15.26 4.76 26.04
N GLU A 549 -16.06 4.61 27.10
CA GLU A 549 -16.45 3.29 27.60
C GLU A 549 -17.26 2.51 26.55
N ASP A 550 -18.21 3.16 25.86
CA ASP A 550 -19.00 2.54 24.80
C ASP A 550 -18.12 2.04 23.65
N GLN A 551 -17.13 2.85 23.24
CA GLN A 551 -16.18 2.46 22.21
C GLN A 551 -15.33 1.26 22.67
N ARG A 552 -14.88 1.25 23.93
CA ARG A 552 -14.12 0.12 24.50
C ARG A 552 -14.95 -1.17 24.53
N GLN A 553 -16.23 -1.09 24.85
CA GLN A 553 -17.13 -2.25 24.82
C GLN A 553 -17.27 -2.82 23.41
N ILE A 554 -17.48 -1.96 22.40
CA ILE A 554 -17.56 -2.38 21.00
C ILE A 554 -16.26 -3.07 20.56
N ILE A 555 -15.09 -2.51 20.90
CA ILE A 555 -13.80 -3.14 20.61
C ILE A 555 -13.67 -4.47 21.33
N GLN A 556 -14.07 -4.56 22.59
CA GLN A 556 -14.00 -5.81 23.36
C GLN A 556 -14.88 -6.90 22.72
N MET A 557 -16.11 -6.57 22.30
CA MET A 557 -16.97 -7.49 21.54
C MET A 557 -16.33 -7.94 20.21
N GLY A 558 -15.67 -7.02 19.50
CA GLY A 558 -14.93 -7.34 18.28
C GLY A 558 -13.74 -8.28 18.54
N VAL A 559 -13.07 -8.15 19.68
CA VAL A 559 -12.00 -9.06 20.09
C VAL A 559 -12.55 -10.42 20.50
N ASP A 560 -13.62 -10.45 21.29
CA ASP A 560 -14.25 -11.69 21.77
C ASP A 560 -14.84 -12.53 20.63
N SER A 561 -15.31 -11.86 19.57
CA SER A 561 -15.78 -12.50 18.33
C SER A 561 -14.65 -12.85 17.34
N GLY A 562 -13.40 -12.54 17.66
CA GLY A 562 -12.24 -12.87 16.82
C GLY A 562 -12.09 -12.00 15.56
N LYS A 563 -12.77 -10.85 15.48
CA LYS A 563 -12.65 -9.85 14.40
C LYS A 563 -11.51 -8.86 14.61
N LEU A 564 -11.21 -8.56 15.88
CA LEU A 564 -10.14 -7.65 16.29
C LEU A 564 -9.13 -8.34 17.20
N LYS A 565 -7.96 -7.71 17.36
CA LYS A 565 -6.95 -8.09 18.35
C LYS A 565 -6.24 -6.89 18.94
N TYR A 566 -5.77 -7.05 20.17
CA TYR A 566 -4.95 -6.07 20.86
C TYR A 566 -3.45 -6.30 20.66
N GLU A 567 -2.67 -5.22 20.65
CA GLU A 567 -1.21 -5.25 20.86
C GLU A 567 -0.79 -4.17 21.85
N GLY A 568 0.28 -4.45 22.60
CA GLY A 568 0.74 -3.67 23.74
C GLY A 568 2.20 -3.23 23.65
N THR A 569 2.56 -2.57 22.56
CA THR A 569 3.88 -1.94 22.33
C THR A 569 3.79 -0.42 22.40
N LEU A 570 4.89 0.29 22.67
CA LEU A 570 4.92 1.76 22.68
C LEU A 570 4.45 2.33 21.34
N PHE A 571 4.96 1.79 20.24
CA PHE A 571 4.63 2.20 18.88
C PHE A 571 3.62 1.27 18.23
N SER A 572 2.79 1.79 17.33
CA SER A 572 1.96 0.95 16.46
C SER A 572 2.83 0.25 15.41
N ARG A 573 2.28 -0.77 14.73
CA ARG A 573 2.96 -1.40 13.59
C ARG A 573 3.30 -0.38 12.50
N GLU A 574 2.42 0.59 12.27
CA GLU A 574 2.61 1.60 11.22
C GLU A 574 3.63 2.67 11.63
N ASP A 575 3.67 3.03 12.91
CA ASP A 575 4.72 3.87 13.49
C ASP A 575 6.10 3.20 13.29
N MET A 576 6.23 1.91 13.63
CA MET A 576 7.48 1.16 13.50
C MET A 576 7.97 1.04 12.05
N LYS A 577 7.05 0.92 11.08
CA LYS A 577 7.39 0.92 9.65
C LYS A 577 7.89 2.29 9.22
N TYR A 578 7.22 3.35 9.64
CA TYR A 578 7.63 4.72 9.36
C TYR A 578 8.99 5.07 9.98
N ILE A 579 9.23 4.68 11.24
CA ILE A 579 10.52 4.84 11.91
C ILE A 579 11.63 4.13 11.10
N SER A 580 11.41 2.88 10.67
CA SER A 580 12.38 2.15 9.83
C SER A 580 12.61 2.82 8.48
N TYR A 581 11.55 3.36 7.86
CA TYR A 581 11.66 4.11 6.60
C TYR A 581 12.54 5.36 6.75
N ILE A 582 12.41 6.10 7.85
CA ILE A 582 13.18 7.33 8.10
C ILE A 582 14.61 7.03 8.56
N LEU A 583 14.77 6.20 9.60
CA LEU A 583 16.04 6.07 10.32
C LEU A 583 17.01 5.08 9.68
N ASP A 584 16.53 3.91 9.26
CA ASP A 584 17.39 2.79 8.88
C ASP A 584 17.00 2.20 7.53
N ASP A 585 17.50 1.00 7.22
CA ASP A 585 17.09 0.23 6.06
C ASP A 585 16.81 -1.22 6.41
N LYS A 586 16.38 -1.49 7.65
CA LYS A 586 16.10 -2.84 8.13
C LYS A 586 14.94 -3.48 7.39
N LYS A 587 13.92 -2.71 6.98
CA LYS A 587 12.70 -3.22 6.34
C LYS A 587 12.56 -2.88 4.87
N TYR A 588 13.08 -1.73 4.42
CA TYR A 588 12.78 -1.22 3.09
C TYR A 588 14.03 -0.83 2.29
N ASN A 589 13.94 -1.00 0.97
CA ASN A 589 14.98 -0.65 0.02
C ASN A 589 15.01 0.85 -0.26
N ASP A 590 13.84 1.48 -0.33
CA ASP A 590 13.64 2.92 -0.58
C ASP A 590 13.71 3.80 0.67
N SER A 591 14.08 3.25 1.83
CA SER A 591 14.28 4.01 3.07
C SER A 591 15.20 5.21 2.89
N LEU A 592 14.95 6.27 3.67
CA LEU A 592 15.82 7.44 3.75
C LEU A 592 17.14 7.13 4.46
N LYS A 593 17.17 6.15 5.38
CA LYS A 593 18.36 5.66 6.09
C LYS A 593 19.13 6.79 6.79
N ILE A 594 18.45 7.79 7.34
CA ILE A 594 19.08 9.02 7.82
C ILE A 594 20.13 8.70 8.89
N ARG A 595 19.80 7.86 9.87
CA ARG A 595 20.72 7.43 10.93
C ARG A 595 21.95 6.75 10.34
N ASN A 596 21.75 5.78 9.43
CA ASN A 596 22.85 5.05 8.79
C ASN A 596 23.75 6.00 7.98
N LYS A 597 23.16 6.95 7.24
CA LYS A 597 23.88 7.91 6.39
C LYS A 597 24.72 8.91 7.19
N ILE A 598 24.18 9.40 8.31
CA ILE A 598 24.85 10.37 9.19
C ILE A 598 25.95 9.68 10.02
N THR A 599 25.64 8.52 10.60
CA THR A 599 26.56 7.78 11.50
C THR A 599 27.76 7.20 10.75
N HIS A 600 27.56 6.64 9.56
CA HIS A 600 28.64 6.01 8.78
C HIS A 600 29.36 6.96 7.81
N GLY A 601 29.19 8.29 7.94
CA GLY A 601 29.94 9.30 7.19
C GLY A 601 29.74 9.32 5.67
N SER A 602 28.85 8.47 5.14
CA SER A 602 28.59 8.29 3.70
C SER A 602 28.02 9.55 3.04
N TYR A 603 27.53 10.51 3.84
CA TYR A 603 26.90 11.75 3.42
C TYR A 603 27.66 13.00 3.93
N SER A 604 28.97 12.91 4.18
CA SER A 604 29.81 14.02 4.70
C SER A 604 29.99 15.22 3.74
N LYS A 605 29.52 15.14 2.49
CA LYS A 605 29.66 16.19 1.46
C LYS A 605 28.32 16.65 0.86
N LYS A 606 27.28 16.79 1.67
CA LYS A 606 25.97 17.28 1.21
C LYS A 606 25.80 18.78 1.37
N LYS A 607 24.82 19.35 0.67
CA LYS A 607 24.43 20.75 0.83
C LYS A 607 23.68 20.92 2.15
N ASP A 608 23.81 22.10 2.76
CA ASP A 608 23.17 22.41 4.05
C ASP A 608 21.64 22.19 4.04
N LYS A 609 20.97 22.52 2.93
CA LYS A 609 19.54 22.22 2.74
C LYS A 609 19.18 20.74 2.89
N GLU A 610 20.05 19.82 2.47
CA GLU A 610 19.84 18.38 2.66
C GLU A 610 19.97 18.00 4.14
N TYR A 611 20.95 18.57 4.86
CA TYR A 611 21.08 18.34 6.30
C TYR A 611 19.90 18.92 7.09
N LYS A 612 19.42 20.11 6.73
CA LYS A 612 18.18 20.67 7.31
C LYS A 612 17.02 19.69 7.13
N ASN A 613 16.82 19.16 5.92
CA ASN A 613 15.77 18.17 5.68
C ASN A 613 15.95 16.90 6.53
N PHE A 614 17.17 16.38 6.65
CA PHE A 614 17.44 15.23 7.52
C PHE A 614 17.12 15.54 8.98
N TYR A 615 17.54 16.71 9.46
CA TYR A 615 17.29 17.17 10.81
C TYR A 615 15.79 17.30 11.12
N LEU A 616 15.00 17.89 10.21
CA LEU A 616 13.55 17.97 10.35
C LEU A 616 12.87 16.60 10.38
N ASN A 617 13.36 15.63 9.58
CA ASN A 617 12.85 14.26 9.65
C ASN A 617 13.18 13.59 10.99
N LEU A 618 14.36 13.85 11.58
CA LEU A 618 14.72 13.36 12.91
C LEU A 618 13.84 14.00 13.99
N LEU A 619 13.62 15.32 13.95
CA LEU A 619 12.68 16.00 14.85
C LEU A 619 11.25 15.48 14.71
N GLY A 620 10.81 15.13 13.49
CA GLY A 620 9.52 14.48 13.26
C GLY A 620 9.40 13.10 13.94
N ILE A 621 10.50 12.35 14.05
CA ILE A 621 10.52 11.11 14.84
C ILE A 621 10.54 11.41 16.35
N VAL A 622 11.26 12.44 16.80
CA VAL A 622 11.20 12.88 18.20
C VAL A 622 9.77 13.31 18.58
N LEU A 623 9.07 14.04 17.72
CA LEU A 623 7.65 14.37 17.89
C LEU A 623 6.80 13.11 18.09
N LEU A 624 7.02 12.07 17.28
CA LEU A 624 6.32 10.80 17.42
C LEU A 624 6.64 10.10 18.75
N TYR A 625 7.91 10.13 19.20
CA TYR A 625 8.31 9.55 20.48
C TYR A 625 7.63 10.30 21.64
N THR A 626 7.74 11.63 21.62
CA THR A 626 7.14 12.54 22.61
C THR A 626 5.64 12.31 22.73
N PHE A 627 4.90 12.29 21.61
CA PHE A 627 3.45 12.04 21.64
C PHE A 627 3.11 10.66 22.22
N ARG A 628 3.86 9.62 21.84
CA ARG A 628 3.60 8.25 22.30
C ARG A 628 3.88 8.06 23.79
N ILE A 629 4.91 8.72 24.31
CA ILE A 629 5.27 8.70 25.73
C ILE A 629 4.26 9.53 26.52
N ASP A 630 3.91 10.73 26.06
CA ASP A 630 2.88 11.60 26.66
C ASP A 630 1.54 10.85 26.81
N GLU A 631 1.08 10.19 25.74
CA GLU A 631 -0.15 9.38 25.72
C GLU A 631 -0.14 8.26 26.78
N GLU A 632 1.02 7.62 26.97
CA GLU A 632 1.19 6.53 27.95
C GLU A 632 1.18 7.06 29.39
N LEU A 633 1.91 8.14 29.65
CA LEU A 633 2.02 8.74 30.98
C LEU A 633 0.68 9.36 31.42
N ASP A 634 -0.03 10.03 30.51
CA ASP A 634 -1.38 10.52 30.76
C ASP A 634 -2.35 9.37 31.12
N TRP A 635 -2.37 8.31 30.31
CA TRP A 635 -3.20 7.13 30.60
C TRP A 635 -2.84 6.48 31.94
N TYR A 636 -1.55 6.34 32.24
CA TYR A 636 -1.05 5.77 33.48
C TYR A 636 -1.49 6.60 34.69
N SER A 637 -1.36 7.93 34.62
CA SER A 637 -1.77 8.84 35.70
C SER A 637 -3.29 8.79 35.95
N ARG A 638 -4.11 8.74 34.90
CA ARG A 638 -5.58 8.65 35.00
C ARG A 638 -6.06 7.33 35.59
N THR A 639 -5.35 6.23 35.34
CA THR A 639 -5.71 4.90 35.82
C THR A 639 -5.32 4.68 37.29
N HIS A 640 -4.14 5.16 37.71
CA HIS A 640 -3.66 5.00 39.08
C HIS A 640 -4.42 5.93 40.07
N LYS A 641 -4.79 7.15 39.66
CA LYS A 641 -5.67 8.01 40.47
C LYS A 641 -7.07 7.41 40.69
N LYS A 642 -7.54 6.53 39.79
CA LYS A 642 -8.83 5.84 39.92
C LYS A 642 -8.75 4.62 40.83
N SER A 643 -7.61 3.92 40.91
CA SER A 643 -7.44 2.79 41.84
C SER A 643 -7.37 3.27 43.28
N GLU A 644 -6.60 4.33 43.56
CA GLU A 644 -6.49 4.91 44.91
C GLU A 644 -7.85 5.38 45.46
N LYS A 645 -8.68 6.02 44.62
CA LYS A 645 -10.05 6.42 45.01
C LYS A 645 -11.01 5.26 45.26
N ARG A 646 -10.81 4.11 44.61
CA ARG A 646 -11.64 2.90 44.81
C ARG A 646 -11.24 2.17 46.09
N GLU A 647 -9.95 2.16 46.43
CA GLU A 647 -9.45 1.58 47.68
C GLU A 647 -9.84 2.42 48.90
N SER A 648 -9.81 3.75 48.81
CA SER A 648 -10.28 4.63 49.88
C SER A 648 -11.80 4.51 50.14
N ASN A 649 -12.61 4.28 49.10
CA ASN A 649 -14.07 4.08 49.24
C ASN A 649 -14.48 2.66 49.61
N ALA A 650 -13.55 1.69 49.60
CA ALA A 650 -13.80 0.32 50.06
C ALA A 650 -13.36 0.12 51.53
N HIS A 651 -12.71 1.13 52.13
CA HIS A 651 -12.28 1.17 53.51
C HIS A 651 -13.11 2.14 54.38
N GLU A 652 -14.10 2.80 53.78
CA GLU A 652 -15.25 3.42 54.46
C GLU A 652 -16.47 2.48 54.36
#